data_AF-A0A5J9W2X8-F1
#
_entry.id   AF-A0A5J9W2X8-F1
#
_cell.length_a   1.000
_cell.length_b   1.000
_cell.length_c   1.000
_cell.angle_alpha   90.00
_cell.angle_beta   90.00
_cell.angle_gamma   90.00
#
_symmetry.space_group_name_H-M   'P 1'
#
loop_
_entity.id
_entity.type
_entity.pdbx_description
1 polymer ?
#
loop_
_entity_poly.entity_id
_entity_poly.type
_entity_poly.pdbx_seq_one_letter_code
_entity_poly.pdbx_strand_id
1 'polypeptide(L)'
;MHGQLFVASSLQQKQQQLAADKMKMSMLLVTLLLAFVALFSSPSEAIHEPKTKTFLSPPFDLRPGDVSNKWYYDIDFPRGHIALKSFNGEVVDENGAPVPLHETYLHHWLVVPYYAAKGRDDDVLPRTNSGPCKDSLGQYFGLGAETRRTVTRVPDPYGIEVGDAPAGYEERWYVNVHAIDTRGAADGLGCTECRCDLYNVTIDERGRGIQDGYAGGTHCCYDQTRCRLKEGFTGGELMRKLYLRYTVEWVDWSDAVVPVRIYIFDVTDNALAEGGPKPDCKIEYTVEECSSENRARNQCVDVKETKEVVTHGGDIVYAVAHQHRGGIGSSLYGQDGRVLCASKPIYGTGQEVGNEVSYVVGMSTCYPPPGTVTVRNGEVLTVVSNYSNERQHTGVMGHFYILVADQERNKKPSSRCFSLPVSLRVASVTDTADGRLRRGTHCCYDRTSCRLKEGFGGGELTWKLFLRYTVSWLDWSDAPVRIYIFGVTDHALAEGRPKPVLQEYTMEECSSENRARNYCVDVKETKEVVPHGGDIVYAVAHQHRGGIGYSLYGQDGRLLCASKPIYGTGQEIGNEASYVVGMSTCYPPPGTVTVRNGEALTVVSNYSNERQHTGVMGHFYILVADQERNKKPSSRCFSLQVSCELASI
;
A
#
# COMPACT_ATOMS: atom_id res chain seq x y z
N MET A 1 6.85 52.77 72.75
CA MET A 1 6.36 52.02 71.57
C MET A 1 7.06 52.46 70.27
N HIS A 2 8.41 52.49 70.20
CA HIS A 2 9.13 52.89 68.97
C HIS A 2 10.23 51.90 68.52
N GLY A 3 10.59 50.91 69.34
CA GLY A 3 11.63 49.91 69.01
C GLY A 3 11.13 48.65 68.27
N GLN A 4 9.83 48.34 68.31
CA GLN A 4 9.28 47.12 67.69
C GLN A 4 8.85 47.30 66.22
N LEU A 5 8.63 48.53 65.74
CA LEU A 5 8.28 48.79 64.33
C LEU A 5 9.48 48.73 63.37
N PHE A 6 10.68 49.10 63.82
CA PHE A 6 11.87 49.13 62.94
C PHE A 6 12.38 47.73 62.57
N VAL A 7 12.35 46.77 63.50
CA VAL A 7 12.83 45.40 63.28
C VAL A 7 11.92 44.62 62.31
N ALA A 8 10.60 44.86 62.37
CA ALA A 8 9.63 44.25 61.45
C ALA A 8 9.83 44.71 60.00
N SER A 9 10.10 46.01 59.77
CA SER A 9 10.31 46.55 58.41
C SER A 9 11.58 45.99 57.75
N SER A 10 12.66 45.81 58.51
CA SER A 10 13.94 45.28 58.04
C SER A 10 13.84 43.80 57.63
N LEU A 11 13.11 42.99 58.40
CA LEU A 11 12.88 41.58 58.08
C LEU A 11 12.02 41.39 56.83
N GLN A 12 11.01 42.25 56.65
CA GLN A 12 10.11 42.22 55.50
C GLN A 12 10.83 42.62 54.20
N GLN A 13 11.73 43.61 54.26
CA GLN A 13 12.59 44.00 53.15
C GLN A 13 13.57 42.88 52.76
N LYS A 14 14.16 42.18 53.74
CA LYS A 14 15.08 41.05 53.49
C LYS A 14 14.37 39.85 52.86
N GLN A 15 13.12 39.57 53.25
CA GLN A 15 12.31 38.52 52.63
C GLN A 15 11.90 38.86 51.20
N GLN A 16 11.55 40.11 50.91
CA GLN A 16 11.24 40.56 49.54
C GLN A 16 12.47 40.47 48.63
N GLN A 17 13.65 40.83 49.12
CA GLN A 17 14.90 40.72 48.36
C GLN A 17 15.23 39.25 48.03
N LEU A 18 15.11 38.35 49.02
CA LEU A 18 15.32 36.91 48.79
C LEU A 18 14.31 36.30 47.81
N ALA A 19 13.05 36.76 47.83
CA ALA A 19 12.04 36.33 46.88
C ALA A 19 12.35 36.81 45.46
N ALA A 20 12.80 38.06 45.31
CA ALA A 20 13.20 38.62 44.02
C ALA A 20 14.43 37.90 43.44
N ASP A 21 15.43 37.58 44.26
CA ASP A 21 16.64 36.86 43.82
C ASP A 21 16.33 35.40 43.45
N LYS A 22 15.44 34.73 44.19
CA LYS A 22 14.92 33.40 43.81
C LYS A 22 14.15 33.43 42.50
N MET A 23 13.36 34.49 42.26
CA MET A 23 12.60 34.63 41.02
C MET A 23 13.51 34.89 39.81
N LYS A 24 14.56 35.71 39.98
CA LYS A 24 15.59 35.93 38.94
C LYS A 24 16.38 34.65 38.63
N MET A 25 16.76 33.88 39.66
CA MET A 25 17.50 32.63 39.48
C MET A 25 16.64 31.55 38.81
N SER A 26 15.34 31.48 39.13
CA SER A 26 14.38 30.62 38.44
C SER A 26 14.20 31.00 36.97
N MET A 27 14.09 32.30 36.67
CA MET A 27 13.94 32.81 35.31
C MET A 27 15.20 32.57 34.46
N LEU A 28 16.39 32.66 35.06
CA LEU A 28 17.66 32.32 34.42
C LEU A 28 17.78 30.82 34.14
N LEU A 29 17.30 29.96 35.04
CA LEU A 29 17.30 28.51 34.85
C LEU A 29 16.35 28.09 33.71
N VAL A 30 15.15 28.69 33.64
CA VAL A 30 14.16 28.42 32.58
C VAL A 30 14.67 28.87 31.22
N THR A 31 15.32 30.04 31.14
CA THR A 31 15.90 30.53 29.88
C THR A 31 17.08 29.67 29.41
N LEU A 32 17.94 29.21 30.32
CA LEU A 32 18.99 28.23 30.00
C LEU A 32 18.40 26.90 29.54
N LEU A 33 17.33 26.41 30.18
CA LEU A 33 16.66 25.17 29.80
C LEU A 33 16.02 25.27 28.40
N LEU A 34 15.38 26.40 28.09
CA LEU A 34 14.80 26.67 26.77
C LEU A 34 15.87 26.79 25.68
N ALA A 35 17.00 27.44 25.96
CA ALA A 35 18.13 27.52 25.05
C ALA A 35 18.77 26.14 24.81
N PHE A 36 18.84 25.30 25.85
CA PHE A 36 19.33 23.91 25.73
C PHE A 36 18.38 23.08 24.87
N VAL A 37 17.05 23.17 25.08
CA VAL A 37 16.06 22.48 24.23
C VAL A 37 16.18 22.92 22.77
N ALA A 38 16.39 24.21 22.50
CA ALA A 38 16.59 24.72 21.14
C ALA A 38 17.91 24.22 20.49
N LEU A 39 18.98 24.03 21.26
CA LEU A 39 20.27 23.52 20.78
C LEU A 39 20.30 22.01 20.50
N PHE A 40 19.39 21.23 21.10
CA PHE A 40 19.24 19.78 20.87
C PHE A 40 18.03 19.40 20.00
N SER A 41 17.25 20.38 19.56
CA SER A 41 16.19 20.22 18.58
C SER A 41 16.75 20.42 17.18
N SER A 42 17.56 19.48 16.69
CA SER A 42 17.76 19.40 15.24
C SER A 42 16.39 19.11 14.62
N PRO A 43 15.95 19.84 13.58
CA PRO A 43 14.79 19.42 12.83
C PRO A 43 15.10 18.01 12.32
N SER A 44 14.32 17.03 12.77
CA SER A 44 14.23 15.78 12.02
C SER A 44 13.76 16.19 10.64
N GLU A 45 14.57 15.99 9.60
CA GLU A 45 14.09 16.04 8.22
C GLU A 45 13.14 14.85 8.04
N ALA A 46 11.93 14.99 8.60
CA ALA A 46 10.81 14.16 8.21
C ALA A 46 10.58 14.44 6.73
N ILE A 47 10.38 13.38 5.95
CA ILE A 47 9.83 13.52 4.60
C ILE A 47 8.54 14.32 4.75
N HIS A 48 8.49 15.50 4.13
CA HIS A 48 7.34 16.40 4.20
C HIS A 48 6.08 15.67 3.72
N GLU A 49 4.89 16.12 4.16
CA GLU A 49 3.63 15.56 3.69
C GLU A 49 3.58 15.54 2.14
N PRO A 50 3.15 14.42 1.53
CA PRO A 50 3.08 14.31 0.08
C PRO A 50 2.12 15.33 -0.50
N LYS A 51 2.62 16.11 -1.46
CA LYS A 51 1.84 17.00 -2.32
C LYS A 51 1.13 16.16 -3.37
N THR A 52 -0.09 16.54 -3.71
CA THR A 52 -0.90 15.88 -4.74
C THR A 52 -1.52 16.92 -5.67
N LYS A 53 -1.58 16.62 -6.96
CA LYS A 53 -2.26 17.46 -7.95
C LYS A 53 -2.78 16.63 -9.12
N THR A 54 -3.96 16.99 -9.58
CA THR A 54 -4.62 16.40 -10.73
C THR A 54 -4.60 17.35 -11.92
N PHE A 55 -4.37 16.78 -13.09
CA PHE A 55 -4.24 17.47 -14.37
C PHE A 55 -5.07 16.75 -15.44
N LEU A 56 -5.23 17.41 -16.59
CA LEU A 56 -5.87 16.84 -17.78
C LEU A 56 -4.91 16.96 -18.96
N SER A 57 -4.83 15.93 -19.78
CA SER A 57 -4.20 16.03 -21.10
C SER A 57 -4.99 16.99 -22.00
N PRO A 58 -4.44 17.41 -23.15
CA PRO A 58 -5.27 17.91 -24.24
C PRO A 58 -6.37 16.90 -24.61
N PRO A 59 -7.53 17.37 -25.12
CA PRO A 59 -8.61 16.49 -25.54
C PRO A 59 -8.21 15.65 -26.76
N PHE A 60 -8.78 14.47 -26.86
CA PHE A 60 -8.84 13.67 -28.08
C PHE A 60 -10.28 13.25 -28.35
N ASP A 61 -10.63 13.17 -29.63
CA ASP A 61 -11.97 12.80 -30.05
C ASP A 61 -11.97 11.42 -30.71
N LEU A 62 -12.97 10.61 -30.39
CA LEU A 62 -13.15 9.25 -30.93
C LEU A 62 -14.58 9.02 -31.42
N ARG A 63 -14.72 8.39 -32.58
CA ARG A 63 -15.97 7.72 -32.99
C ARG A 63 -15.92 6.24 -32.58
N PRO A 64 -17.06 5.56 -32.57
CA PRO A 64 -17.12 4.10 -32.53
C PRO A 64 -16.12 3.45 -33.49
N GLY A 65 -15.24 2.61 -32.93
CA GLY A 65 -14.18 1.89 -33.63
C GLY A 65 -12.85 2.65 -33.76
N ASP A 66 -12.83 3.97 -33.60
CA ASP A 66 -11.62 4.76 -33.83
C ASP A 66 -10.53 4.46 -32.79
N VAL A 67 -9.29 4.60 -33.24
CA VAL A 67 -8.09 4.50 -32.41
C VAL A 67 -7.42 5.86 -32.30
N SER A 68 -7.12 6.26 -31.07
CA SER A 68 -6.30 7.44 -30.77
C SER A 68 -4.99 6.96 -30.18
N ASN A 69 -3.86 7.33 -30.79
CA ASN A 69 -2.53 7.12 -30.25
C ASN A 69 -1.76 8.44 -30.29
N LYS A 70 -1.88 9.26 -29.24
CA LYS A 70 -1.39 10.64 -29.22
C LYS A 70 -0.23 10.82 -28.27
N TRP A 71 0.71 11.67 -28.66
CA TRP A 71 1.87 12.07 -27.85
C TRP A 71 1.71 13.54 -27.47
N TYR A 72 1.53 13.82 -26.19
CA TYR A 72 1.42 15.18 -25.66
C TYR A 72 2.72 15.55 -24.97
N TYR A 73 3.46 16.48 -25.56
CA TYR A 73 4.75 16.96 -25.05
C TYR A 73 4.57 18.12 -24.09
N ASP A 74 5.50 18.23 -23.15
CA ASP A 74 5.55 19.29 -22.13
C ASP A 74 4.24 19.42 -21.34
N ILE A 75 3.74 18.27 -20.89
CA ILE A 75 2.52 18.21 -20.09
C ILE A 75 2.68 18.97 -18.78
N ASP A 76 1.56 19.41 -18.22
CA ASP A 76 1.55 19.92 -16.86
C ASP A 76 2.04 18.85 -15.89
N PHE A 77 3.13 19.14 -15.22
CA PHE A 77 3.81 18.21 -14.32
C PHE A 77 4.47 18.97 -13.17
N PRO A 78 4.55 18.40 -11.95
CA PRO A 78 5.29 19.01 -10.85
C PRO A 78 6.74 19.34 -11.26
N ARG A 79 7.15 20.59 -11.05
CA ARG A 79 8.49 21.08 -11.38
C ARG A 79 9.34 21.24 -10.11
N GLY A 80 10.66 21.26 -10.28
CA GLY A 80 11.65 21.37 -9.21
C GLY A 80 12.33 20.03 -8.93
N HIS A 81 13.23 20.02 -7.94
CA HIS A 81 13.87 18.79 -7.46
C HIS A 81 12.93 18.10 -6.48
N ILE A 82 12.31 17.02 -6.93
CA ILE A 82 11.24 16.33 -6.20
C ILE A 82 11.44 14.82 -6.26
N ALA A 83 10.82 14.15 -5.31
CA ALA A 83 10.70 12.70 -5.29
C ALA A 83 9.27 12.31 -5.66
N LEU A 84 9.08 11.72 -6.84
CA LEU A 84 7.77 11.22 -7.25
C LEU A 84 7.38 10.00 -6.42
N LYS A 85 6.13 10.02 -5.97
CA LYS A 85 5.52 9.01 -5.11
C LYS A 85 4.45 8.20 -5.82
N SER A 86 3.71 8.77 -6.76
CA SER A 86 2.82 8.00 -7.64
C SER A 86 2.39 8.81 -8.87
N PHE A 87 1.97 8.09 -9.92
CA PHE A 87 1.29 8.64 -11.07
C PHE A 87 0.11 7.73 -11.43
N ASN A 88 -1.10 8.28 -11.48
CA ASN A 88 -2.31 7.51 -11.78
C ASN A 88 -3.09 8.19 -12.91
N GLY A 89 -3.30 7.48 -14.02
CA GLY A 89 -4.08 7.94 -15.17
C GLY A 89 -5.45 7.27 -15.27
N GLU A 90 -6.46 8.03 -15.73
CA GLU A 90 -7.83 7.58 -15.99
C GLU A 90 -8.40 8.33 -17.20
N VAL A 91 -9.05 7.61 -18.12
CA VAL A 91 -9.76 8.27 -19.24
C VAL A 91 -11.11 8.77 -18.75
N VAL A 92 -11.37 10.06 -18.97
CA VAL A 92 -12.60 10.74 -18.57
C VAL A 92 -13.28 11.44 -19.73
N ASP A 93 -14.59 11.61 -19.64
CA ASP A 93 -15.38 12.40 -20.58
C ASP A 93 -15.25 13.92 -20.33
N GLU A 94 -15.99 14.71 -21.10
CA GLU A 94 -16.02 16.18 -20.97
C GLU A 94 -16.55 16.69 -19.61
N ASN A 95 -17.28 15.85 -18.88
CA ASN A 95 -17.79 16.15 -17.54
C ASN A 95 -16.82 15.67 -16.44
N GLY A 96 -15.69 15.06 -16.81
CA GLY A 96 -14.72 14.48 -15.89
C GLY A 96 -15.13 13.12 -15.30
N ALA A 97 -16.17 12.49 -15.86
CA ALA A 97 -16.62 11.16 -15.46
C ALA A 97 -15.74 10.07 -16.09
N PRO A 98 -15.24 9.08 -15.30
CA PRO A 98 -14.53 7.92 -15.84
C PRO A 98 -15.35 7.15 -16.87
N VAL A 99 -14.70 6.66 -17.93
CA VAL A 99 -15.36 5.96 -19.03
C VAL A 99 -15.19 4.44 -18.88
N PRO A 100 -16.25 3.62 -19.05
CA PRO A 100 -16.13 2.16 -18.99
C PRO A 100 -15.22 1.58 -20.07
N LEU A 101 -14.44 0.54 -19.74
CA LEU A 101 -13.50 -0.12 -20.68
C LEU A 101 -14.20 -0.78 -21.87
N HIS A 102 -15.46 -1.18 -21.70
CA HIS A 102 -16.25 -1.76 -22.77
C HIS A 102 -16.78 -0.72 -23.77
N GLU A 103 -16.65 0.57 -23.46
CA GLU A 103 -16.92 1.67 -24.39
C GLU A 103 -15.64 2.26 -24.97
N THR A 104 -14.69 2.63 -24.11
CA THR A 104 -13.38 3.12 -24.54
C THR A 104 -12.31 2.40 -23.74
N TYR A 105 -11.60 1.52 -24.44
CA TYR A 105 -10.51 0.76 -23.86
C TYR A 105 -9.23 1.61 -23.85
N LEU A 106 -8.75 1.93 -22.66
CA LEU A 106 -7.42 2.51 -22.46
C LEU A 106 -6.39 1.39 -22.59
N HIS A 107 -5.78 1.27 -23.78
CA HIS A 107 -4.83 0.22 -24.05
C HIS A 107 -3.51 0.47 -23.31
N HIS A 108 -2.98 1.70 -23.37
CA HIS A 108 -1.92 2.14 -22.47
C HIS A 108 -1.85 3.67 -22.40
N TRP A 109 -1.23 4.16 -21.33
CA TRP A 109 -0.67 5.48 -21.23
C TRP A 109 0.76 5.36 -20.75
N LEU A 110 1.68 6.10 -21.37
CA LEU A 110 3.11 6.05 -21.04
C LEU A 110 3.59 7.44 -20.66
N VAL A 111 4.27 7.58 -19.52
CA VAL A 111 4.82 8.85 -19.04
C VAL A 111 6.33 8.76 -19.10
N VAL A 112 6.93 9.66 -19.88
CA VAL A 112 8.36 9.59 -20.19
C VAL A 112 8.99 10.97 -19.97
N PRO A 113 10.11 11.03 -19.22
CA PRO A 113 10.88 12.25 -19.10
C PRO A 113 11.81 12.45 -20.29
N TYR A 114 12.13 13.70 -20.56
CA TYR A 114 13.18 14.08 -21.50
C TYR A 114 13.80 15.41 -21.06
N TYR A 115 15.03 15.66 -21.48
CA TYR A 115 15.69 16.93 -21.23
C TYR A 115 15.57 17.81 -22.48
N ALA A 116 15.05 19.02 -22.33
CA ALA A 116 14.98 20.02 -23.39
C ALA A 116 16.03 21.11 -23.17
N ALA A 117 16.74 21.51 -24.22
CA ALA A 117 17.72 22.59 -24.11
C ALA A 117 17.02 23.93 -23.86
N LYS A 118 17.53 24.72 -22.91
CA LYS A 118 16.96 26.02 -22.58
C LYS A 118 17.03 26.97 -23.79
N GLY A 119 15.86 27.43 -24.24
CA GLY A 119 15.73 28.36 -25.36
C GLY A 119 15.88 27.73 -26.76
N ARG A 120 15.93 26.40 -26.88
CA ARG A 120 15.97 25.66 -28.15
C ARG A 120 15.13 24.40 -28.04
N ASP A 121 13.85 24.47 -28.42
CA ASP A 121 12.89 23.37 -28.23
C ASP A 121 13.20 22.11 -29.07
N ASP A 122 13.98 22.24 -30.15
CA ASP A 122 14.33 21.11 -31.04
C ASP A 122 15.52 20.26 -30.54
N ASP A 123 16.25 20.73 -29.50
CA ASP A 123 17.43 20.04 -28.94
C ASP A 123 17.01 19.29 -27.68
N VAL A 124 16.69 18.00 -27.85
CA VAL A 124 16.19 17.11 -26.79
C VAL A 124 17.13 15.93 -26.54
N LEU A 125 17.34 15.59 -25.27
CA LEU A 125 18.03 14.38 -24.83
C LEU A 125 17.02 13.41 -24.19
N PRO A 126 16.91 12.17 -24.69
CA PRO A 126 16.07 11.14 -24.07
C PRO A 126 16.53 10.83 -22.64
N ARG A 127 15.58 10.70 -21.70
CA ARG A 127 15.81 10.16 -20.35
C ARG A 127 14.99 8.89 -20.20
N THR A 128 15.65 7.75 -20.06
CA THR A 128 15.01 6.43 -19.99
C THR A 128 15.22 5.77 -18.63
N ASN A 129 14.44 4.72 -18.33
CA ASN A 129 14.70 3.89 -17.16
C ASN A 129 16.02 3.07 -17.28
N SER A 130 16.31 2.27 -16.25
CA SER A 130 17.54 1.47 -16.11
C SER A 130 17.42 0.03 -16.63
N GLY A 131 16.26 -0.36 -17.18
CA GLY A 131 15.99 -1.69 -17.71
C GLY A 131 16.77 -2.00 -19.00
N PRO A 132 16.95 -3.29 -19.36
CA PRO A 132 17.57 -3.67 -20.62
C PRO A 132 16.79 -3.14 -21.83
N CYS A 133 15.46 -3.20 -21.77
CA CYS A 133 14.57 -2.72 -22.83
C CYS A 133 14.36 -1.19 -22.88
N LYS A 134 15.21 -0.39 -22.25
CA LYS A 134 15.01 1.07 -22.12
C LYS A 134 14.87 1.85 -23.44
N ASP A 135 15.37 1.32 -24.55
CA ASP A 135 15.26 1.96 -25.87
C ASP A 135 13.85 1.80 -26.48
N SER A 136 13.11 0.76 -26.10
CA SER A 136 11.73 0.48 -26.55
C SER A 136 10.68 0.70 -25.46
N LEU A 137 11.05 0.45 -24.20
CA LEU A 137 10.26 0.59 -22.98
C LEU A 137 10.92 1.60 -22.05
N GLY A 138 11.24 2.80 -22.54
CA GLY A 138 11.98 3.83 -21.79
C GLY A 138 11.18 4.60 -20.74
N GLN A 139 9.86 4.36 -20.65
CA GLN A 139 8.95 5.07 -19.77
C GLN A 139 9.27 4.90 -18.29
N TYR A 140 8.84 5.88 -17.49
CA TYR A 140 8.91 5.83 -16.03
C TYR A 140 7.64 5.28 -15.40
N PHE A 141 6.49 5.59 -16.01
CA PHE A 141 5.21 4.97 -15.72
C PHE A 141 4.59 4.50 -17.03
N GLY A 142 3.99 3.32 -17.00
CA GLY A 142 3.31 2.76 -18.16
C GLY A 142 2.34 1.69 -17.72
N LEU A 143 1.05 1.97 -17.86
CA LEU A 143 -0.05 1.07 -17.55
C LEU A 143 -1.18 1.32 -18.56
N GLY A 144 -2.18 0.47 -18.62
CA GLY A 144 -3.40 0.65 -19.39
C GLY A 144 -4.64 0.58 -18.51
N ALA A 145 -5.60 -0.22 -18.94
CA ALA A 145 -6.86 -0.48 -18.26
C ALA A 145 -6.68 -0.97 -16.81
N GLU A 146 -5.55 -1.61 -16.52
CA GLU A 146 -5.24 -2.19 -15.23
C GLU A 146 -4.87 -1.16 -14.14
N THR A 147 -4.69 0.13 -14.47
CA THR A 147 -4.37 1.15 -13.45
C THR A 147 -5.41 1.22 -12.32
N ARG A 148 -6.69 0.95 -12.59
CA ARG A 148 -7.80 1.20 -11.64
C ARG A 148 -7.73 0.39 -10.35
N ARG A 149 -7.07 -0.77 -10.36
CA ARG A 149 -6.86 -1.60 -9.15
C ARG A 149 -5.39 -2.01 -8.97
N THR A 150 -4.48 -1.33 -9.65
CA THR A 150 -3.04 -1.51 -9.46
C THR A 150 -2.51 -0.41 -8.56
N VAL A 151 -1.95 -0.77 -7.41
CA VAL A 151 -1.32 0.21 -6.52
C VAL A 151 0.05 0.59 -7.08
N THR A 152 0.25 1.85 -7.44
CA THR A 152 1.50 2.36 -8.06
C THR A 152 2.34 3.24 -7.12
N ARG A 153 2.02 3.21 -5.82
CA ARG A 153 2.67 4.05 -4.81
C ARG A 153 4.10 3.60 -4.58
N VAL A 154 5.05 4.52 -4.61
CA VAL A 154 6.43 4.32 -4.15
C VAL A 154 6.43 4.42 -2.61
N PRO A 155 6.88 3.41 -1.87
CA PRO A 155 6.85 3.44 -0.40
C PRO A 155 7.87 4.44 0.14
N ASP A 156 7.67 4.97 1.36
CA ASP A 156 8.71 5.75 2.04
C ASP A 156 9.82 4.83 2.55
N PRO A 157 11.08 5.31 2.65
CA PRO A 157 11.57 6.65 2.29
C PRO A 157 11.93 6.81 0.80
N TYR A 158 11.48 5.90 -0.06
CA TYR A 158 11.92 5.81 -1.44
C TYR A 158 11.26 6.83 -2.37
N GLY A 159 11.95 7.24 -3.43
CA GLY A 159 11.40 8.19 -4.40
C GLY A 159 12.05 8.11 -5.77
N ILE A 160 11.25 8.30 -6.82
CA ILE A 160 11.78 8.43 -8.19
C ILE A 160 12.23 9.88 -8.36
N GLU A 161 13.53 10.08 -8.64
CA GLU A 161 14.16 11.40 -8.71
C GLU A 161 13.79 12.17 -9.99
N VAL A 162 13.35 13.41 -9.81
CA VAL A 162 12.97 14.35 -10.88
C VAL A 162 13.58 15.71 -10.60
N GLY A 163 14.06 16.40 -11.64
CA GLY A 163 14.58 17.76 -11.54
C GLY A 163 16.10 17.87 -11.41
N ASP A 164 16.84 16.77 -11.64
CA ASP A 164 18.31 16.73 -11.70
C ASP A 164 18.77 16.72 -13.18
N ALA A 165 18.50 17.83 -13.89
CA ALA A 165 18.81 17.96 -15.31
C ALA A 165 20.26 18.41 -15.55
N PRO A 166 20.92 17.96 -16.64
CA PRO A 166 22.24 18.45 -17.02
C PRO A 166 22.29 19.97 -17.22
N ALA A 167 23.47 20.57 -17.04
CA ALA A 167 23.66 22.00 -17.27
C ALA A 167 23.24 22.42 -18.69
N GLY A 168 22.43 23.48 -18.79
CA GLY A 168 21.87 23.96 -20.07
C GLY A 168 20.55 23.31 -20.48
N TYR A 169 20.11 22.27 -19.78
CA TYR A 169 18.84 21.59 -20.03
C TYR A 169 17.84 21.82 -18.89
N GLU A 170 16.57 21.58 -19.19
CA GLU A 170 15.49 21.44 -18.22
C GLU A 170 14.77 20.12 -18.44
N GLU A 171 14.28 19.52 -17.35
CA GLU A 171 13.50 18.29 -17.43
C GLU A 171 12.03 18.60 -17.76
N ARG A 172 11.54 17.97 -18.83
CA ARG A 172 10.16 18.01 -19.29
C ARG A 172 9.62 16.58 -19.40
N TRP A 173 8.32 16.47 -19.53
CA TRP A 173 7.61 15.20 -19.56
C TRP A 173 6.64 15.17 -20.74
N TYR A 174 6.49 14.01 -21.36
CA TYR A 174 5.40 13.76 -22.29
C TYR A 174 4.57 12.58 -21.83
N VAL A 175 3.30 12.57 -22.24
CA VAL A 175 2.42 11.41 -22.07
C VAL A 175 1.96 10.92 -23.43
N ASN A 176 2.12 9.62 -23.67
CA ASN A 176 1.46 8.93 -24.76
C ASN A 176 0.11 8.38 -24.24
N VAL A 177 -0.96 8.53 -25.01
CA VAL A 177 -2.29 8.01 -24.69
C VAL A 177 -2.80 7.20 -25.86
N HIS A 178 -2.91 5.88 -25.65
CA HIS A 178 -3.42 4.94 -26.61
C HIS A 178 -4.78 4.38 -26.17
N ALA A 179 -5.83 4.79 -26.87
CA ALA A 179 -7.22 4.47 -26.54
C ALA A 179 -7.99 4.00 -27.78
N ILE A 180 -8.86 3.02 -27.58
CA ILE A 180 -9.66 2.38 -28.63
C ILE A 180 -11.13 2.49 -28.25
N ASP A 181 -11.95 3.10 -29.10
CA ASP A 181 -13.40 3.13 -28.90
C ASP A 181 -14.01 1.81 -29.40
N THR A 182 -14.52 1.00 -28.48
CA THR A 182 -15.07 -0.32 -28.78
C THR A 182 -16.59 -0.30 -28.97
N ARG A 183 -17.24 0.87 -28.89
CA ARG A 183 -18.68 0.97 -29.11
C ARG A 183 -19.01 0.51 -30.53
N GLY A 184 -20.03 -0.32 -30.67
CA GLY A 184 -20.46 -0.82 -31.99
C GLY A 184 -19.45 -1.72 -32.72
N ALA A 185 -18.30 -2.06 -32.14
CA ALA A 185 -17.29 -2.92 -32.76
C ALA A 185 -17.83 -4.33 -33.03
N ALA A 186 -17.46 -4.91 -34.18
CA ALA A 186 -17.85 -6.26 -34.58
C ALA A 186 -17.35 -7.31 -33.56
N ASP A 187 -16.12 -7.13 -33.10
CA ASP A 187 -15.48 -7.90 -32.03
C ASP A 187 -14.69 -6.94 -31.13
N GLY A 188 -15.33 -6.43 -30.08
CA GLY A 188 -14.72 -5.43 -29.20
C GLY A 188 -13.44 -5.92 -28.51
N LEU A 189 -13.41 -7.19 -28.07
CA LEU A 189 -12.23 -7.75 -27.41
C LEU A 189 -11.11 -8.01 -28.42
N GLY A 190 -11.43 -8.44 -29.64
CA GLY A 190 -10.46 -8.54 -30.72
C GLY A 190 -9.86 -7.18 -31.09
N CYS A 191 -10.63 -6.08 -31.04
CA CYS A 191 -10.09 -4.73 -31.20
C CYS A 191 -9.06 -4.40 -30.10
N THR A 192 -9.35 -4.75 -28.85
CA THR A 192 -8.42 -4.49 -27.73
C THR A 192 -7.11 -5.27 -27.82
N GLU A 193 -7.10 -6.40 -28.54
CA GLU A 193 -5.91 -7.21 -28.84
C GLU A 193 -5.26 -6.81 -30.19
N CYS A 194 -5.73 -5.70 -30.79
CA CYS A 194 -5.19 -5.13 -32.02
C CYS A 194 -5.11 -6.11 -33.21
N ARG A 195 -6.10 -7.01 -33.33
CA ARG A 195 -6.15 -8.01 -34.41
C ARG A 195 -6.25 -7.36 -35.79
N CYS A 196 -5.29 -7.62 -36.66
CA CYS A 196 -5.16 -6.93 -37.95
C CYS A 196 -6.37 -7.12 -38.87
N ASP A 197 -7.03 -8.29 -38.81
CA ASP A 197 -8.21 -8.59 -39.61
C ASP A 197 -9.41 -7.70 -39.26
N LEU A 198 -9.44 -7.09 -38.07
CA LEU A 198 -10.48 -6.16 -37.65
C LEU A 198 -10.19 -4.71 -38.04
N TYR A 199 -8.93 -4.33 -38.24
CA TYR A 199 -8.54 -2.96 -38.63
C TYR A 199 -8.42 -2.79 -40.15
N ASN A 200 -8.39 -3.88 -40.91
CA ASN A 200 -8.29 -3.87 -42.39
C ASN A 200 -7.10 -3.04 -42.90
N VAL A 201 -5.95 -3.17 -42.23
CA VAL A 201 -4.70 -2.50 -42.57
C VAL A 201 -3.70 -3.49 -43.15
N THR A 202 -2.86 -3.02 -44.06
CA THR A 202 -1.80 -3.81 -44.72
C THR A 202 -0.42 -3.15 -44.60
N ILE A 203 -0.38 -1.92 -44.10
CA ILE A 203 0.82 -1.13 -43.85
C ILE A 203 0.79 -0.63 -42.40
N ASP A 204 1.96 -0.57 -41.76
CA ASP A 204 2.13 -0.05 -40.41
C ASP A 204 2.22 1.49 -40.39
N GLU A 205 2.28 2.07 -39.19
CA GLU A 205 2.41 3.53 -38.97
C GLU A 205 3.65 4.15 -39.64
N ARG A 206 4.69 3.33 -39.91
CA ARG A 206 5.93 3.77 -40.56
C ARG A 206 5.88 3.59 -42.09
N GLY A 207 4.73 3.18 -42.64
CA GLY A 207 4.54 2.94 -44.07
C GLY A 207 5.17 1.63 -44.57
N ARG A 208 5.53 0.70 -43.67
CA ARG A 208 6.08 -0.61 -44.03
C ARG A 208 4.94 -1.61 -44.16
N GLY A 209 5.06 -2.56 -45.10
CA GLY A 209 4.09 -3.65 -45.20
C GLY A 209 4.06 -4.50 -43.93
N ILE A 210 2.87 -4.81 -43.44
CA ILE A 210 2.69 -5.74 -42.32
C ILE A 210 3.11 -7.13 -42.79
N GLN A 211 3.99 -7.78 -42.04
CA GLN A 211 4.57 -9.06 -42.43
C GLN A 211 3.53 -10.19 -42.44
N ASP A 212 3.68 -11.12 -43.38
CA ASP A 212 2.87 -12.33 -43.43
C ASP A 212 3.02 -13.11 -42.11
N GLY A 213 1.89 -13.43 -41.48
CA GLY A 213 1.85 -14.11 -40.18
C GLY A 213 1.76 -13.19 -38.96
N TYR A 214 1.89 -11.87 -39.12
CA TYR A 214 1.61 -10.92 -38.04
C TYR A 214 0.09 -10.74 -37.85
N ALA A 215 -0.49 -11.48 -36.92
CA ALA A 215 -1.94 -11.56 -36.73
C ALA A 215 -2.54 -10.36 -35.97
N GLY A 216 -1.75 -9.66 -35.13
CA GLY A 216 -2.24 -8.53 -34.35
C GLY A 216 -1.18 -7.91 -33.43
N GLY A 217 -1.41 -6.64 -33.07
CA GLY A 217 -0.56 -5.84 -32.19
C GLY A 217 -0.42 -4.39 -32.67
N THR A 218 0.58 -3.68 -32.16
CA THR A 218 0.85 -2.24 -32.41
C THR A 218 0.94 -1.86 -33.89
N HIS A 219 1.38 -2.76 -34.78
CA HIS A 219 1.41 -2.48 -36.22
C HIS A 219 0.02 -2.37 -36.87
N CYS A 220 -1.04 -2.77 -36.17
CA CYS A 220 -2.39 -2.86 -36.73
C CYS A 220 -3.38 -1.84 -36.14
N CYS A 221 -3.15 -1.38 -34.91
CA CYS A 221 -3.99 -0.42 -34.21
C CYS A 221 -3.24 0.90 -33.95
N TYR A 222 -2.63 1.51 -34.96
CA TYR A 222 -1.97 2.81 -34.81
C TYR A 222 -2.97 3.98 -34.89
N ASP A 223 -2.48 5.22 -34.68
CA ASP A 223 -3.34 6.42 -34.66
C ASP A 223 -4.22 6.53 -35.91
N GLN A 224 -5.48 6.95 -35.73
CA GLN A 224 -6.48 7.16 -36.80
C GLN A 224 -6.95 5.89 -37.52
N THR A 225 -6.46 4.71 -37.15
CA THR A 225 -7.07 3.45 -37.61
C THR A 225 -8.45 3.28 -36.99
N ARG A 226 -9.27 2.41 -37.59
CA ARG A 226 -10.63 2.17 -37.14
C ARG A 226 -10.94 0.68 -37.15
N CYS A 227 -11.30 0.15 -35.98
CA CYS A 227 -11.75 -1.21 -35.84
C CYS A 227 -13.11 -1.40 -36.52
N ARG A 228 -13.30 -2.56 -37.17
CA ARG A 228 -14.52 -2.92 -37.89
C ARG A 228 -15.74 -2.83 -36.97
N LEU A 229 -16.77 -2.14 -37.44
CA LEU A 229 -18.07 -2.05 -36.78
C LEU A 229 -19.02 -3.18 -37.18
N LYS A 230 -20.00 -3.47 -36.32
CA LYS A 230 -21.11 -4.37 -36.64
C LYS A 230 -21.90 -3.85 -37.83
N GLU A 231 -22.29 -4.75 -38.72
CA GLU A 231 -23.16 -4.42 -39.84
C GLU A 231 -24.47 -3.81 -39.34
N GLY A 232 -24.90 -2.70 -39.94
CA GLY A 232 -26.12 -1.98 -39.55
C GLY A 232 -26.02 -1.11 -38.30
N PHE A 233 -24.84 -0.90 -37.70
CA PHE A 233 -24.67 0.00 -36.57
C PHE A 233 -24.89 1.47 -36.97
N THR A 234 -25.93 2.11 -36.42
CA THR A 234 -26.37 3.46 -36.80
C THR A 234 -25.64 4.59 -36.08
N GLY A 235 -24.88 4.28 -35.01
CA GLY A 235 -24.16 5.25 -34.20
C GLY A 235 -22.73 5.55 -34.67
N GLY A 236 -22.34 5.11 -35.86
CA GLY A 236 -20.94 5.11 -36.32
C GLY A 236 -20.26 6.49 -36.32
N GLU A 237 -21.02 7.58 -36.42
CA GLU A 237 -20.47 8.95 -36.46
C GLU A 237 -20.62 9.70 -35.12
N LEU A 238 -21.03 9.02 -34.05
CA LEU A 238 -21.18 9.62 -32.72
C LEU A 238 -19.82 9.88 -32.07
N MET A 239 -19.28 11.06 -32.34
CA MET A 239 -18.07 11.58 -31.71
C MET A 239 -18.22 11.66 -30.19
N ARG A 240 -17.16 11.31 -29.47
CA ARG A 240 -16.98 11.61 -28.05
C ARG A 240 -15.65 12.32 -27.84
N LYS A 241 -15.68 13.37 -27.03
CA LYS A 241 -14.48 14.08 -26.56
C LYS A 241 -14.03 13.49 -25.23
N LEU A 242 -12.75 13.15 -25.14
CA LEU A 242 -12.15 12.47 -24.01
C LEU A 242 -10.84 13.14 -23.59
N TYR A 243 -10.43 12.87 -22.36
CA TYR A 243 -9.19 13.35 -21.77
C TYR A 243 -8.53 12.22 -20.98
N LEU A 244 -7.21 12.24 -20.87
CA LEU A 244 -6.53 11.53 -19.80
C LEU A 244 -6.47 12.46 -18.59
N ARG A 245 -7.20 12.12 -17.52
CA ARG A 245 -7.02 12.72 -16.20
C ARG A 245 -5.91 11.99 -15.48
N TYR A 246 -4.92 12.72 -14.99
CA TYR A 246 -3.84 12.12 -14.22
C TYR A 246 -3.57 12.84 -12.91
N THR A 247 -3.32 12.06 -11.87
CA THR A 247 -2.98 12.55 -10.53
C THR A 247 -1.55 12.15 -10.19
N VAL A 248 -0.76 13.14 -9.80
CA VAL A 248 0.65 12.97 -9.41
C VAL A 248 0.77 13.25 -7.93
N GLU A 249 1.45 12.35 -7.20
CA GLU A 249 1.86 12.57 -5.81
C GLU A 249 3.39 12.69 -5.74
N TRP A 250 3.90 13.64 -4.96
CA TRP A 250 5.33 13.87 -4.79
C TRP A 250 5.67 14.52 -3.45
N VAL A 251 6.93 14.44 -3.05
CA VAL A 251 7.50 15.23 -1.94
C VAL A 251 8.64 16.07 -2.48
N ASP A 252 8.98 17.17 -1.79
CA ASP A 252 10.19 17.91 -2.12
C ASP A 252 11.41 17.02 -1.87
N TRP A 253 12.42 17.12 -2.74
CA TRP A 253 13.63 16.32 -2.58
C TRP A 253 14.40 16.78 -1.32
N SER A 254 14.89 15.82 -0.55
CA SER A 254 15.75 16.04 0.61
C SER A 254 16.72 14.88 0.77
N ASP A 255 17.71 15.04 1.65
CA ASP A 255 18.69 13.97 1.96
C ASP A 255 18.03 12.76 2.65
N ALA A 256 16.77 12.88 3.09
CA ALA A 256 15.98 11.79 3.65
C ALA A 256 15.37 10.85 2.58
N VAL A 257 15.27 11.29 1.32
CA VAL A 257 14.72 10.47 0.23
C VAL A 257 15.77 9.49 -0.27
N VAL A 258 15.40 8.22 -0.37
CA VAL A 258 16.23 7.20 -0.99
C VAL A 258 15.85 7.06 -2.48
N PRO A 259 16.74 7.43 -3.42
CA PRO A 259 16.45 7.27 -4.85
C PRO A 259 16.18 5.81 -5.22
N VAL A 260 15.24 5.60 -6.13
CA VAL A 260 15.04 4.30 -6.79
C VAL A 260 15.31 4.37 -8.28
N ARG A 261 15.83 3.27 -8.82
CA ARG A 261 15.94 3.01 -10.24
C ARG A 261 14.75 2.18 -10.70
N ILE A 262 14.25 2.53 -11.87
CA ILE A 262 13.17 1.81 -12.53
C ILE A 262 13.79 0.78 -13.47
N TYR A 263 13.33 -0.46 -13.40
CA TYR A 263 13.62 -1.48 -14.40
C TYR A 263 12.32 -1.98 -14.99
N ILE A 264 12.26 -2.03 -16.31
CA ILE A 264 11.18 -2.67 -17.06
C ILE A 264 11.80 -3.79 -17.87
N PHE A 265 11.29 -5.00 -17.63
CA PHE A 265 11.68 -6.24 -18.27
C PHE A 265 10.64 -6.67 -19.30
N ASP A 266 11.08 -7.38 -20.33
CA ASP A 266 10.23 -7.86 -21.41
C ASP A 266 10.50 -9.34 -21.68
N VAL A 267 9.50 -10.19 -21.45
CA VAL A 267 9.60 -11.64 -21.66
C VAL A 267 9.93 -12.04 -23.12
N THR A 268 9.88 -11.09 -24.06
CA THR A 268 10.28 -11.29 -25.45
C THR A 268 11.76 -11.08 -25.72
N ASP A 269 12.53 -10.48 -24.80
CA ASP A 269 13.98 -10.36 -24.95
C ASP A 269 14.62 -11.74 -24.97
N ASN A 270 15.37 -12.07 -26.01
CA ASN A 270 16.11 -13.33 -26.12
C ASN A 270 17.63 -13.11 -26.14
N ALA A 271 18.11 -11.88 -25.98
CA ALA A 271 19.51 -11.53 -26.20
C ALA A 271 20.48 -12.36 -25.37
N LEU A 272 20.23 -12.51 -24.06
CA LEU A 272 21.10 -13.31 -23.20
C LEU A 272 21.10 -14.80 -23.58
N ALA A 273 19.96 -15.35 -24.00
CA ALA A 273 19.85 -16.75 -24.40
C ALA A 273 20.58 -17.02 -25.72
N GLU A 274 20.54 -16.06 -26.66
CA GLU A 274 21.15 -16.14 -27.98
C GLU A 274 22.61 -15.65 -28.02
N GLY A 275 23.14 -15.14 -26.90
CA GLY A 275 24.47 -14.52 -26.85
C GLY A 275 24.57 -13.22 -27.63
N GLY A 276 23.43 -12.55 -27.84
CA GLY A 276 23.31 -11.28 -28.54
C GLY A 276 23.93 -10.12 -27.73
N PRO A 277 24.59 -9.15 -28.38
CA PRO A 277 25.25 -8.04 -27.69
C PRO A 277 24.27 -6.94 -27.23
N LYS A 278 23.01 -7.00 -27.66
CA LYS A 278 21.97 -6.00 -27.37
C LYS A 278 20.64 -6.69 -27.06
N PRO A 279 19.81 -6.12 -26.15
CA PRO A 279 18.46 -6.59 -25.90
C PRO A 279 17.62 -6.66 -27.19
N ASP A 280 16.83 -7.72 -27.33
CA ASP A 280 15.93 -7.95 -28.46
C ASP A 280 14.45 -7.90 -28.03
N CYS A 281 14.08 -6.82 -27.37
CA CYS A 281 12.74 -6.63 -26.81
C CYS A 281 11.72 -6.34 -27.92
N LYS A 282 10.71 -7.20 -28.08
CA LYS A 282 9.65 -7.08 -29.09
C LYS A 282 8.44 -6.28 -28.61
N ILE A 283 8.37 -5.92 -27.33
CA ILE A 283 7.24 -5.22 -26.67
C ILE A 283 6.00 -6.12 -26.54
N GLU A 284 5.59 -6.77 -27.61
CA GLU A 284 4.41 -7.63 -27.65
C GLU A 284 4.68 -8.94 -28.38
N TYR A 285 3.83 -9.94 -28.15
CA TYR A 285 3.91 -11.23 -28.84
C TYR A 285 2.53 -11.85 -29.05
N THR A 286 2.49 -12.91 -29.85
CA THR A 286 1.29 -13.72 -30.07
C THR A 286 1.34 -14.95 -29.17
N VAL A 287 0.22 -15.25 -28.53
CA VAL A 287 -0.01 -16.51 -27.82
C VAL A 287 -0.85 -17.41 -28.72
N GLU A 288 -0.26 -18.51 -29.15
CA GLU A 288 -0.90 -19.45 -30.08
C GLU A 288 -1.94 -20.34 -29.39
N GLU A 289 -3.04 -20.61 -30.08
CA GLU A 289 -4.12 -21.43 -29.56
C GLU A 289 -3.67 -22.86 -29.21
N CYS A 290 -4.14 -23.38 -28.07
CA CYS A 290 -3.80 -24.71 -27.62
C CYS A 290 -4.34 -25.82 -28.53
N SER A 291 -3.56 -26.90 -28.65
CA SER A 291 -3.96 -28.10 -29.38
C SER A 291 -5.22 -28.74 -28.78
N SER A 292 -5.97 -29.48 -29.60
CA SER A 292 -7.14 -30.23 -29.14
C SER A 292 -6.80 -31.24 -28.03
N GLU A 293 -5.60 -31.83 -28.06
CA GLU A 293 -5.10 -32.74 -27.02
C GLU A 293 -4.89 -32.01 -25.68
N ASN A 294 -4.21 -30.86 -25.71
CA ASN A 294 -3.97 -30.07 -24.48
C ASN A 294 -5.27 -29.53 -23.91
N ARG A 295 -6.21 -29.13 -24.77
CA ARG A 295 -7.56 -28.72 -24.38
C ARG A 295 -8.32 -29.86 -23.69
N ALA A 296 -8.26 -31.08 -24.22
CA ALA A 296 -8.89 -32.25 -23.59
C ALA A 296 -8.31 -32.58 -22.20
N ARG A 297 -7.06 -32.18 -21.93
CA ARG A 297 -6.39 -32.36 -20.64
C ARG A 297 -6.48 -31.14 -19.71
N ASN A 298 -7.19 -30.07 -20.10
CA ASN A 298 -7.22 -28.79 -19.40
C ASN A 298 -5.81 -28.20 -19.15
N GLN A 299 -4.92 -28.32 -20.15
CA GLN A 299 -3.53 -27.85 -20.11
C GLN A 299 -3.30 -26.73 -21.15
N CYS A 300 -4.22 -25.77 -21.24
CA CYS A 300 -4.09 -24.60 -22.12
C CYS A 300 -3.46 -23.42 -21.39
N VAL A 301 -2.16 -23.52 -21.13
CA VAL A 301 -1.33 -22.44 -20.61
C VAL A 301 -0.11 -22.27 -21.51
N ASP A 302 0.07 -21.08 -22.06
CA ASP A 302 1.30 -20.65 -22.71
C ASP A 302 2.22 -20.03 -21.66
N VAL A 303 3.49 -20.46 -21.67
CA VAL A 303 4.52 -20.00 -20.73
C VAL A 303 5.68 -19.45 -21.54
N LYS A 304 5.96 -18.16 -21.34
CA LYS A 304 7.14 -17.51 -21.90
C LYS A 304 8.09 -17.14 -20.76
N GLU A 305 9.38 -17.38 -20.97
CA GLU A 305 10.43 -17.09 -20.00
C GLU A 305 11.56 -16.31 -20.68
N THR A 306 12.14 -15.35 -19.96
CA THR A 306 13.41 -14.72 -20.33
C THR A 306 14.33 -14.55 -19.12
N LYS A 307 15.60 -14.25 -19.41
CA LYS A 307 16.62 -13.85 -18.45
C LYS A 307 17.15 -12.47 -18.82
N GLU A 308 17.16 -11.57 -17.84
CA GLU A 308 17.58 -10.19 -18.03
C GLU A 308 18.47 -9.71 -16.88
N VAL A 309 19.42 -8.82 -17.17
CA VAL A 309 20.43 -8.37 -16.18
C VAL A 309 19.98 -7.10 -15.48
N VAL A 310 20.03 -7.10 -14.15
CA VAL A 310 19.96 -5.88 -13.34
C VAL A 310 21.35 -5.25 -13.26
N THR A 311 21.53 -4.09 -13.88
CA THR A 311 22.84 -3.42 -13.94
C THR A 311 23.30 -2.91 -12.58
N HIS A 312 22.36 -2.48 -11.73
CA HIS A 312 22.62 -1.99 -10.39
C HIS A 312 21.66 -2.61 -9.38
N GLY A 313 22.24 -3.33 -8.44
CA GLY A 313 21.56 -3.99 -7.35
C GLY A 313 21.15 -3.06 -6.22
N GLY A 314 20.35 -3.61 -5.32
CA GLY A 314 19.74 -2.90 -4.20
C GLY A 314 18.52 -3.65 -3.66
N ASP A 315 17.76 -2.98 -2.81
CA ASP A 315 16.48 -3.51 -2.32
C ASP A 315 15.43 -3.34 -3.42
N ILE A 316 14.73 -4.41 -3.78
CA ILE A 316 13.47 -4.28 -4.52
C ILE A 316 12.44 -3.74 -3.54
N VAL A 317 11.84 -2.59 -3.83
CA VAL A 317 10.87 -1.93 -2.93
C VAL A 317 9.45 -1.93 -3.49
N TYR A 318 9.34 -2.23 -4.79
CA TYR A 318 8.08 -2.38 -5.50
C TYR A 318 8.31 -3.26 -6.72
N ALA A 319 7.34 -4.12 -7.01
CA ALA A 319 7.34 -4.92 -8.23
C ALA A 319 5.90 -5.21 -8.69
N VAL A 320 5.66 -5.17 -9.99
CA VAL A 320 4.36 -5.46 -10.61
C VAL A 320 4.57 -5.94 -12.05
N ALA A 321 3.74 -6.88 -12.51
CA ALA A 321 3.73 -7.27 -13.91
C ALA A 321 2.70 -6.47 -14.71
N HIS A 322 2.92 -6.36 -16.01
CA HIS A 322 1.94 -5.87 -16.97
C HIS A 322 1.53 -7.02 -17.89
N GLN A 323 0.24 -7.32 -17.93
CA GLN A 323 -0.34 -8.34 -18.79
C GLN A 323 -1.67 -7.85 -19.36
N HIS A 324 -1.92 -8.21 -20.62
CA HIS A 324 -3.19 -8.00 -21.27
C HIS A 324 -4.17 -9.13 -20.91
N ARG A 325 -5.37 -9.02 -21.50
CA ARG A 325 -6.39 -10.04 -21.42
C ARG A 325 -5.85 -11.42 -21.85
N GLY A 326 -6.27 -12.45 -21.12
CA GLY A 326 -5.73 -13.80 -21.28
C GLY A 326 -4.58 -14.08 -20.32
N GLY A 327 -3.97 -13.06 -19.70
CA GLY A 327 -2.95 -13.24 -18.68
C GLY A 327 -3.46 -14.06 -17.50
N ILE A 328 -2.64 -14.99 -17.01
CA ILE A 328 -2.88 -15.81 -15.80
C ILE A 328 -2.06 -15.28 -14.63
N GLY A 329 -0.87 -14.74 -14.93
CA GLY A 329 0.05 -14.18 -13.95
C GLY A 329 1.48 -14.23 -14.46
N SER A 330 2.33 -13.43 -13.83
CA SER A 330 3.75 -13.36 -14.12
C SER A 330 4.56 -13.43 -12.84
N SER A 331 5.74 -14.01 -12.91
CA SER A 331 6.64 -14.20 -11.77
C SER A 331 8.05 -13.74 -12.10
N LEU A 332 8.70 -13.15 -11.12
CA LEU A 332 10.09 -12.69 -11.17
C LEU A 332 10.92 -13.50 -10.19
N TYR A 333 12.02 -14.08 -10.67
CA TYR A 333 12.92 -14.92 -9.89
C TYR A 333 14.34 -14.37 -9.90
N GLY A 334 15.03 -14.54 -8.77
CA GLY A 334 16.47 -14.31 -8.66
C GLY A 334 17.27 -15.39 -9.36
N GLN A 335 18.56 -15.15 -9.57
CA GLN A 335 19.46 -16.08 -10.26
C GLN A 335 19.55 -17.45 -9.58
N ASP A 336 19.34 -17.49 -8.27
CA ASP A 336 19.32 -18.68 -7.41
C ASP A 336 17.94 -19.37 -7.34
N GLY A 337 16.98 -18.92 -8.14
CA GLY A 337 15.63 -19.47 -8.21
C GLY A 337 14.68 -18.97 -7.12
N ARG A 338 15.11 -18.06 -6.24
CA ARG A 338 14.21 -17.47 -5.23
C ARG A 338 13.13 -16.62 -5.88
N VAL A 339 11.93 -16.65 -5.34
CA VAL A 339 10.83 -15.79 -5.81
C VAL A 339 11.05 -14.37 -5.31
N LEU A 340 11.16 -13.41 -6.23
CA LEU A 340 11.26 -11.99 -5.92
C LEU A 340 9.87 -11.34 -5.88
N CYS A 341 9.01 -11.68 -6.83
CA CYS A 341 7.62 -11.25 -6.88
C CYS A 341 6.78 -12.22 -7.72
N ALA A 342 5.52 -12.39 -7.35
CA ALA A 342 4.49 -13.01 -8.19
C ALA A 342 3.33 -12.04 -8.32
N SER A 343 2.99 -11.67 -9.55
CA SER A 343 1.98 -10.67 -9.88
C SER A 343 0.86 -11.32 -10.70
N LYS A 344 -0.39 -11.12 -10.29
CA LYS A 344 -1.57 -11.75 -10.89
C LYS A 344 -2.55 -10.69 -11.40
N PRO A 345 -3.16 -10.90 -12.58
CA PRO A 345 -4.22 -10.04 -13.07
C PRO A 345 -5.47 -10.12 -12.22
N ILE A 346 -6.12 -8.97 -12.06
CA ILE A 346 -7.40 -8.79 -11.42
C ILE A 346 -8.42 -8.53 -12.53
N TYR A 347 -9.29 -9.51 -12.77
CA TYR A 347 -10.35 -9.38 -13.76
C TYR A 347 -11.60 -8.75 -13.15
N GLY A 348 -12.27 -7.90 -13.92
CA GLY A 348 -13.56 -7.35 -13.53
C GLY A 348 -14.65 -8.43 -13.51
N THR A 349 -15.73 -8.17 -12.76
CA THR A 349 -16.84 -9.10 -12.54
C THR A 349 -18.22 -8.49 -12.80
N GLY A 350 -18.28 -7.22 -13.22
CA GLY A 350 -19.51 -6.48 -13.43
C GLY A 350 -19.46 -5.56 -14.64
N GLN A 351 -20.31 -4.53 -14.66
CA GLN A 351 -20.38 -3.53 -15.74
C GLN A 351 -19.95 -2.12 -15.27
N GLU A 352 -19.72 -1.97 -13.97
CA GLU A 352 -19.28 -0.71 -13.36
C GLU A 352 -17.87 -0.32 -13.83
N VAL A 353 -17.62 1.00 -13.92
CA VAL A 353 -16.30 1.53 -14.25
C VAL A 353 -15.25 1.01 -13.25
N GLY A 354 -14.21 0.38 -13.77
CA GLY A 354 -13.16 -0.27 -12.97
C GLY A 354 -13.54 -1.62 -12.38
N ASN A 355 -14.59 -2.26 -12.89
CA ASN A 355 -14.96 -3.63 -12.58
C ASN A 355 -15.48 -4.40 -13.82
N GLU A 356 -15.10 -3.98 -15.02
CA GLU A 356 -15.68 -4.48 -16.27
C GLU A 356 -15.31 -5.95 -16.53
N VAL A 357 -16.33 -6.79 -16.67
CA VAL A 357 -16.19 -8.22 -16.91
C VAL A 357 -15.39 -8.49 -18.18
N SER A 358 -14.50 -9.48 -18.12
CA SER A 358 -13.57 -9.86 -19.20
C SER A 358 -12.40 -8.91 -19.47
N TYR A 359 -12.27 -7.82 -18.71
CA TYR A 359 -11.13 -6.90 -18.75
C TYR A 359 -10.21 -7.11 -17.55
N VAL A 360 -8.89 -6.93 -17.79
CA VAL A 360 -7.93 -6.77 -16.70
C VAL A 360 -8.07 -5.35 -16.18
N VAL A 361 -8.52 -5.22 -14.93
CA VAL A 361 -8.76 -3.93 -14.26
C VAL A 361 -7.73 -3.64 -13.17
N GLY A 362 -6.77 -4.55 -12.97
CA GLY A 362 -5.72 -4.48 -11.97
C GLY A 362 -4.66 -5.55 -12.13
N MET A 363 -3.52 -5.33 -11.49
CA MET A 363 -2.44 -6.30 -11.28
C MET A 363 -2.07 -6.30 -9.80
N SER A 364 -1.84 -7.48 -9.22
CA SER A 364 -1.38 -7.58 -7.83
C SER A 364 0.07 -7.13 -7.71
N THR A 365 0.37 -6.30 -6.73
CA THR A 365 1.70 -5.70 -6.55
C THR A 365 2.44 -6.32 -5.37
N CYS A 366 3.77 -6.32 -5.48
CA CYS A 366 4.67 -6.77 -4.42
C CYS A 366 5.30 -5.55 -3.75
N TYR A 367 5.10 -5.44 -2.45
CA TYR A 367 5.77 -4.49 -1.56
C TYR A 367 6.56 -5.27 -0.51
N PRO A 368 7.72 -5.85 -0.88
CA PRO A 368 8.55 -6.55 0.09
C PRO A 368 8.98 -5.57 1.19
N PRO A 369 9.05 -6.01 2.46
CA PRO A 369 9.67 -5.21 3.50
C PRO A 369 11.10 -4.87 3.09
N PRO A 370 11.57 -3.64 3.33
CA PRO A 370 12.87 -3.25 2.83
C PRO A 370 13.98 -4.16 3.43
N GLY A 371 15.00 -4.45 2.62
CA GLY A 371 16.09 -5.38 2.96
C GLY A 371 15.75 -6.87 2.86
N THR A 372 14.49 -7.27 2.64
CA THR A 372 14.11 -8.70 2.57
C THR A 372 14.24 -9.30 1.17
N VAL A 373 14.04 -8.49 0.13
CA VAL A 373 14.19 -8.89 -1.27
C VAL A 373 15.21 -7.97 -1.92
N THR A 374 16.44 -8.47 -2.07
CA THR A 374 17.57 -7.74 -2.65
C THR A 374 17.97 -8.31 -3.98
N VAL A 375 18.66 -7.54 -4.82
CA VAL A 375 19.33 -8.02 -6.03
C VAL A 375 20.75 -7.45 -6.08
N ARG A 376 21.70 -8.19 -6.66
CA ARG A 376 23.11 -7.76 -6.78
C ARG A 376 23.35 -7.03 -8.09
N ASN A 377 24.40 -6.21 -8.13
CA ASN A 377 24.91 -5.64 -9.38
C ASN A 377 25.23 -6.78 -10.36
N GLY A 378 24.69 -6.72 -11.56
CA GLY A 378 24.87 -7.75 -12.59
C GLY A 378 24.10 -9.06 -12.32
N GLU A 379 23.18 -9.11 -11.36
CA GLU A 379 22.36 -10.30 -11.15
C GLU A 379 21.43 -10.53 -12.34
N VAL A 380 21.36 -11.79 -12.78
CA VAL A 380 20.45 -12.23 -13.84
C VAL A 380 19.14 -12.62 -13.21
N LEU A 381 18.07 -11.93 -13.58
CA LEU A 381 16.70 -12.24 -13.14
C LEU A 381 15.99 -13.04 -14.21
N THR A 382 15.13 -13.96 -13.78
CA THR A 382 14.25 -14.71 -14.69
C THR A 382 12.83 -14.15 -14.60
N VAL A 383 12.26 -13.76 -15.73
CA VAL A 383 10.85 -13.33 -15.85
C VAL A 383 10.06 -14.44 -16.52
N VAL A 384 8.94 -14.83 -15.92
CA VAL A 384 8.04 -15.85 -16.46
C VAL A 384 6.65 -15.27 -16.60
N SER A 385 6.12 -15.20 -17.83
CA SER A 385 4.77 -14.74 -18.14
C SER A 385 3.89 -15.92 -18.53
N ASN A 386 2.75 -16.07 -17.88
CA ASN A 386 1.78 -17.14 -18.16
C ASN A 386 0.50 -16.54 -18.75
N TYR A 387 0.04 -17.11 -19.85
CA TYR A 387 -1.20 -16.76 -20.52
C TYR A 387 -2.08 -18.00 -20.70
N SER A 388 -3.40 -17.81 -20.63
CA SER A 388 -4.33 -18.79 -21.15
C SER A 388 -4.21 -18.79 -22.67
N ASN A 389 -4.08 -19.98 -23.24
CA ASN A 389 -4.13 -20.15 -24.68
C ASN A 389 -5.30 -21.04 -25.11
N GLU A 390 -6.39 -21.03 -24.33
CA GLU A 390 -7.67 -21.64 -24.73
C GLU A 390 -8.18 -21.11 -26.07
N ARG A 391 -7.77 -19.91 -26.44
CA ARG A 391 -7.86 -19.29 -27.77
C ARG A 391 -6.54 -18.58 -28.06
N GLN A 392 -6.33 -18.22 -29.31
CA GLN A 392 -5.25 -17.31 -29.69
C GLN A 392 -5.46 -15.93 -29.05
N HIS A 393 -4.35 -15.30 -28.65
CA HIS A 393 -4.30 -13.89 -28.25
C HIS A 393 -3.19 -13.18 -29.02
N THR A 394 -3.45 -11.97 -29.51
CA THR A 394 -2.48 -11.15 -30.27
C THR A 394 -2.12 -9.87 -29.50
N GLY A 395 -0.96 -9.30 -29.80
CA GLY A 395 -0.53 -8.04 -29.18
C GLY A 395 -0.47 -8.10 -27.65
N VAL A 396 -0.19 -9.28 -27.06
CA VAL A 396 -0.11 -9.41 -25.61
C VAL A 396 1.26 -8.97 -25.10
N MET A 397 1.29 -8.44 -23.88
CA MET A 397 2.52 -8.00 -23.22
C MET A 397 2.86 -8.93 -22.05
N GLY A 398 4.15 -9.11 -21.81
CA GLY A 398 4.66 -9.86 -20.66
C GLY A 398 5.76 -9.08 -19.99
N HIS A 399 5.42 -7.88 -19.49
CA HIS A 399 6.42 -7.01 -18.87
C HIS A 399 6.45 -7.16 -17.36
N PHE A 400 7.59 -6.82 -16.77
CA PHE A 400 7.74 -6.73 -15.31
C PHE A 400 8.42 -5.43 -14.92
N TYR A 401 7.75 -4.62 -14.11
CA TYR A 401 8.23 -3.36 -13.59
C TYR A 401 8.73 -3.55 -12.16
N ILE A 402 9.96 -3.11 -11.86
CA ILE A 402 10.48 -3.08 -10.50
C ILE A 402 11.13 -1.73 -10.15
N LEU A 403 11.07 -1.37 -8.87
CA LEU A 403 11.84 -0.29 -8.28
C LEU A 403 12.95 -0.87 -7.41
N VAL A 404 14.19 -0.50 -7.72
CA VAL A 404 15.38 -0.93 -6.98
C VAL A 404 16.01 0.28 -6.30
N ALA A 405 16.13 0.25 -4.98
CA ALA A 405 16.76 1.31 -4.20
C ALA A 405 18.26 1.45 -4.54
N ASP A 406 18.71 2.66 -4.82
CA ASP A 406 20.10 2.94 -5.19
C ASP A 406 20.99 3.01 -3.93
N GLN A 407 21.70 1.90 -3.66
CA GLN A 407 22.59 1.79 -2.50
C GLN A 407 23.93 2.52 -2.69
N GLU A 408 24.32 2.93 -3.92
CA GLU A 408 25.63 3.55 -4.16
C GLU A 408 25.70 5.04 -3.79
N ARG A 409 24.57 5.76 -3.83
CA ARG A 409 24.46 7.15 -3.33
C ARG A 409 24.37 7.22 -1.79
N ASN A 410 24.11 6.10 -1.11
CA ASN A 410 24.07 5.99 0.36
C ASN A 410 25.46 5.88 1.03
N LYS A 411 26.56 6.20 0.33
CA LYS A 411 27.93 6.17 0.90
C LYS A 411 28.30 7.32 1.85
N LYS A 412 27.33 8.13 2.30
CA LYS A 412 27.37 8.69 3.66
C LYS A 412 26.55 7.77 4.55
N PRO A 413 27.15 7.00 5.47
CA PRO A 413 26.38 6.17 6.37
C PRO A 413 25.63 7.07 7.35
N SER A 414 24.44 7.52 6.98
CA SER A 414 23.41 7.73 8.00
C SER A 414 22.91 6.34 8.35
N SER A 415 23.44 5.79 9.44
CA SER A 415 22.88 4.63 10.12
C SER A 415 21.38 4.84 10.27
N ARG A 416 20.53 4.14 9.52
CA ARG A 416 19.09 4.23 9.67
C ARG A 416 18.35 3.07 9.05
N CYS A 417 17.44 2.54 9.86
CA CYS A 417 16.98 1.17 9.86
C CYS A 417 15.53 1.05 9.36
N PHE A 418 15.24 -0.15 8.87
CA PHE A 418 13.99 -0.62 8.28
C PHE A 418 12.74 -0.38 9.14
N SER A 419 11.64 0.01 8.49
CA SER A 419 10.27 -0.08 9.01
C SER A 419 9.63 -1.39 8.53
N LEU A 420 8.99 -2.12 9.46
CA LEU A 420 8.16 -3.28 9.15
C LEU A 420 6.75 -2.81 8.75
N PRO A 421 6.22 -3.17 7.57
CA PRO A 421 4.78 -3.11 7.36
C PRO A 421 4.15 -4.27 8.14
N VAL A 422 3.42 -3.97 9.20
CA VAL A 422 2.46 -4.94 9.78
C VAL A 422 1.31 -5.06 8.79
N SER A 423 1.43 -5.95 7.80
CA SER A 423 0.27 -6.45 7.07
C SER A 423 -0.56 -7.30 8.03
N LEU A 424 -1.68 -6.77 8.50
CA LEU A 424 -2.73 -7.60 9.08
C LEU A 424 -3.32 -8.42 7.93
N ARG A 425 -2.78 -9.61 7.67
CA ARG A 425 -3.42 -10.60 6.81
C ARG A 425 -4.69 -11.07 7.52
N VAL A 426 -5.86 -10.65 7.04
CA VAL A 426 -7.09 -11.40 7.29
C VAL A 426 -6.94 -12.70 6.51
N ALA A 427 -6.70 -13.80 7.21
CA ALA A 427 -6.67 -15.12 6.60
C ALA A 427 -8.08 -15.43 6.06
N SER A 428 -8.21 -15.51 4.73
CA SER A 428 -9.35 -16.20 4.12
C SER A 428 -9.17 -17.69 4.38
N VAL A 429 -9.89 -18.23 5.36
CA VAL A 429 -10.05 -19.68 5.50
C VAL A 429 -11.09 -20.11 4.47
N THR A 430 -10.65 -20.84 3.45
CA THR A 430 -11.51 -21.58 2.54
C THR A 430 -12.20 -22.70 3.30
N ASP A 431 -13.54 -22.71 3.25
CA ASP A 431 -14.39 -23.73 3.86
C ASP A 431 -14.10 -25.12 3.27
N THR A 432 -13.86 -26.09 4.15
CA THR A 432 -13.89 -27.51 3.80
C THR A 432 -15.32 -28.00 3.91
N ALA A 433 -15.85 -28.47 2.78
CA ALA A 433 -17.13 -29.13 2.60
C ALA A 433 -17.54 -30.05 3.78
N ASP A 434 -18.39 -29.55 4.67
CA ASP A 434 -19.42 -30.35 5.36
C ASP A 434 -20.53 -29.42 5.87
N GLY A 435 -21.71 -29.50 5.22
CA GLY A 435 -22.86 -28.64 5.44
C GLY A 435 -23.55 -28.82 6.79
N ARG A 436 -22.93 -28.40 7.89
CA ARG A 436 -23.56 -28.28 9.21
C ARG A 436 -23.21 -26.96 9.90
N LEU A 437 -24.13 -25.99 9.80
CA LEU A 437 -24.14 -24.76 10.61
C LEU A 437 -24.14 -25.10 12.11
N ARG A 438 -23.02 -24.88 12.79
CA ARG A 438 -22.97 -24.78 14.25
C ARG A 438 -23.41 -23.38 14.65
N ARG A 439 -24.40 -23.28 15.55
CA ARG A 439 -24.88 -22.02 16.12
C ARG A 439 -23.74 -21.32 16.87
N GLY A 440 -23.43 -20.10 16.45
CA GLY A 440 -22.67 -19.12 17.23
C GLY A 440 -21.21 -18.96 16.84
N THR A 441 -20.91 -18.33 15.67
CA THR A 441 -19.67 -17.53 15.46
C THR A 441 -19.58 -16.79 14.11
N HIS A 442 -20.55 -16.90 13.20
CA HIS A 442 -20.35 -16.48 11.80
C HIS A 442 -21.57 -15.81 11.18
N CYS A 443 -21.99 -14.66 11.73
CA CYS A 443 -23.14 -13.90 11.23
C CYS A 443 -22.75 -12.66 10.40
N CYS A 444 -21.49 -12.21 10.47
CA CYS A 444 -20.99 -11.04 9.77
C CYS A 444 -19.91 -11.45 8.77
N TYR A 445 -20.24 -11.43 7.48
CA TYR A 445 -19.32 -11.65 6.37
C TYR A 445 -19.47 -10.51 5.36
N ASP A 446 -18.61 -10.50 4.33
CA ASP A 446 -18.81 -9.58 3.21
C ASP A 446 -20.26 -9.66 2.70
N ARG A 447 -20.90 -8.49 2.58
CA ARG A 447 -22.31 -8.29 2.15
C ARG A 447 -23.42 -8.78 3.11
N THR A 448 -23.15 -9.03 4.39
CA THR A 448 -24.23 -9.27 5.38
C THR A 448 -24.77 -7.96 5.97
N SER A 449 -26.09 -7.82 6.11
CA SER A 449 -26.75 -6.64 6.69
C SER A 449 -27.47 -6.94 8.00
N CYS A 450 -27.44 -5.99 8.94
CA CYS A 450 -28.27 -6.08 10.14
C CYS A 450 -29.74 -5.86 9.78
N ARG A 451 -30.66 -6.53 10.51
CA ARG A 451 -32.10 -6.28 10.36
C ARG A 451 -32.41 -4.84 10.76
N LEU A 452 -32.91 -4.05 9.82
CA LEU A 452 -33.36 -2.68 10.05
C LEU A 452 -34.65 -2.66 10.86
N LYS A 453 -34.89 -1.56 11.57
CA LYS A 453 -36.15 -1.33 12.30
C LYS A 453 -37.30 -1.19 11.30
N GLU A 454 -38.44 -1.82 11.59
CA GLU A 454 -39.65 -1.68 10.76
C GLU A 454 -40.01 -0.19 10.57
N GLY A 455 -40.28 0.20 9.31
CA GLY A 455 -40.58 1.58 8.93
C GLY A 455 -39.38 2.44 8.48
N PHE A 456 -38.15 1.90 8.47
CA PHE A 456 -36.99 2.61 7.92
C PHE A 456 -36.98 2.53 6.38
N GLY A 457 -37.48 3.56 5.71
CA GLY A 457 -37.65 3.64 4.24
C GLY A 457 -36.41 4.15 3.48
N GLY A 458 -35.23 3.63 3.80
CA GLY A 458 -34.00 3.94 3.06
C GLY A 458 -33.65 2.80 2.11
N GLY A 459 -33.44 3.10 0.83
CA GLY A 459 -32.80 2.16 -0.12
C GLY A 459 -31.41 1.74 0.36
N GLU A 460 -30.80 0.79 -0.34
CA GLU A 460 -29.47 0.25 -0.04
C GLU A 460 -28.39 1.34 -0.07
N LEU A 461 -28.17 2.00 1.08
CA LEU A 461 -27.13 3.03 1.27
C LEU A 461 -25.79 2.33 1.50
N THR A 462 -24.97 2.27 0.46
CA THR A 462 -23.60 1.76 0.53
C THR A 462 -22.64 2.90 0.84
N TRP A 463 -22.02 2.85 2.04
CA TRP A 463 -20.96 3.77 2.43
C TRP A 463 -19.60 3.10 2.22
N LYS A 464 -18.67 3.77 1.54
CA LYS A 464 -17.27 3.34 1.48
C LYS A 464 -16.57 3.89 2.72
N LEU A 465 -16.15 2.99 3.60
CA LEU A 465 -15.43 3.33 4.83
C LEU A 465 -13.93 3.21 4.56
N PHE A 466 -13.17 4.27 4.83
CA PHE A 466 -11.71 4.27 4.72
C PHE A 466 -11.10 4.33 6.12
N LEU A 467 -10.10 3.48 6.37
CA LEU A 467 -9.31 3.54 7.60
C LEU A 467 -8.16 4.54 7.39
N ARG A 468 -8.22 5.69 8.05
CA ARG A 468 -7.06 6.58 8.20
C ARG A 468 -6.25 6.13 9.42
N TYR A 469 -4.95 5.96 9.24
CA TYR A 469 -4.02 5.61 10.31
C TYR A 469 -2.74 6.44 10.18
N THR A 470 -2.14 6.77 11.31
CA THR A 470 -0.82 7.42 11.37
C THR A 470 0.14 6.46 12.06
N VAL A 471 1.29 6.20 11.44
CA VAL A 471 2.36 5.43 12.06
C VAL A 471 3.52 6.38 12.29
N SER A 472 3.93 6.53 13.55
CA SER A 472 5.13 7.27 13.92
C SER A 472 6.22 6.27 14.30
N TRP A 473 7.41 6.44 13.76
CA TRP A 473 8.58 5.60 14.09
C TRP A 473 9.79 6.48 14.43
N LEU A 474 10.72 5.90 15.19
CA LEU A 474 12.05 6.45 15.44
C LEU A 474 13.06 5.48 14.85
N ASP A 475 14.12 6.02 14.27
CA ASP A 475 15.17 5.20 13.69
C ASP A 475 15.94 4.42 14.76
N TRP A 476 16.09 3.12 14.54
CA TRP A 476 16.63 2.16 15.50
C TRP A 476 18.05 2.53 15.94
N SER A 477 18.20 2.96 17.20
CA SER A 477 19.51 3.12 17.84
C SER A 477 19.71 2.32 19.12
N ASP A 478 18.68 1.71 19.72
CA ASP A 478 18.82 0.92 20.94
C ASP A 478 17.79 -0.23 21.02
N ALA A 479 18.23 -1.37 21.59
CA ALA A 479 17.53 -2.61 21.97
C ALA A 479 16.36 -3.12 21.07
N PRO A 480 16.45 -4.32 20.46
CA PRO A 480 15.31 -4.90 19.75
C PRO A 480 14.10 -5.08 20.67
N VAL A 481 12.91 -4.76 20.15
CA VAL A 481 11.64 -4.89 20.86
C VAL A 481 10.81 -6.00 20.24
N ARG A 482 10.30 -6.93 21.07
CA ARG A 482 9.44 -8.03 20.66
C ARG A 482 8.00 -7.75 21.02
N ILE A 483 7.08 -8.13 20.13
CA ILE A 483 5.64 -7.99 20.34
C ILE A 483 5.08 -9.36 20.73
N TYR A 484 4.33 -9.41 21.83
CA TYR A 484 3.55 -10.58 22.22
C TYR A 484 2.07 -10.20 22.31
N ILE A 485 1.21 -11.11 21.86
CA ILE A 485 -0.25 -10.98 21.93
C ILE A 485 -0.78 -12.16 22.71
N PHE A 486 -1.47 -11.89 23.81
CA PHE A 486 -2.07 -12.92 24.65
C PHE A 486 -3.59 -12.78 24.63
N GLY A 487 -4.29 -13.88 24.35
CA GLY A 487 -5.75 -13.95 24.35
C GLY A 487 -6.30 -14.77 25.50
N VAL A 488 -7.55 -14.53 25.86
CA VAL A 488 -8.35 -15.42 26.71
C VAL A 488 -9.35 -16.21 25.85
N THR A 489 -9.55 -17.48 26.15
CA THR A 489 -10.50 -18.35 25.42
C THR A 489 -11.25 -19.27 26.37
N ASP A 490 -12.45 -19.71 25.98
CA ASP A 490 -13.29 -20.65 26.76
C ASP A 490 -12.81 -22.11 26.74
N HIS A 491 -11.88 -22.47 25.85
CA HIS A 491 -11.45 -23.85 25.69
C HIS A 491 -10.15 -24.14 26.44
N ALA A 492 -10.23 -25.03 27.43
CA ALA A 492 -9.06 -25.80 27.85
C ALA A 492 -8.60 -26.62 26.63
N LEU A 493 -7.43 -26.29 26.09
CA LEU A 493 -6.89 -27.05 24.97
C LEU A 493 -6.65 -28.50 25.36
N ALA A 494 -7.12 -29.43 24.52
CA ALA A 494 -6.53 -30.75 24.47
C ALA A 494 -5.04 -30.62 24.10
N GLU A 495 -4.18 -31.36 24.79
CA GLU A 495 -2.72 -31.31 24.61
C GLU A 495 -2.33 -31.45 23.13
N GLY A 496 -1.54 -30.50 22.62
CA GLY A 496 -0.89 -30.60 21.30
C GLY A 496 -1.52 -29.85 20.13
N ARG A 497 -2.59 -29.04 20.31
CA ARG A 497 -3.08 -28.12 19.26
C ARG A 497 -2.63 -26.67 19.51
N PRO A 498 -2.21 -25.91 18.47
CA PRO A 498 -1.88 -24.50 18.62
C PRO A 498 -3.12 -23.68 19.01
N LYS A 499 -3.00 -22.79 20.00
CA LYS A 499 -4.08 -21.86 20.41
C LYS A 499 -4.41 -20.91 19.26
N PRO A 500 -5.67 -20.78 18.82
CA PRO A 500 -6.06 -19.68 17.96
C PRO A 500 -5.92 -18.36 18.75
N VAL A 501 -5.05 -17.47 18.30
CA VAL A 501 -4.69 -16.23 18.99
C VAL A 501 -5.82 -15.18 18.95
N LEU A 502 -6.81 -15.35 18.07
CA LEU A 502 -7.93 -14.43 17.83
C LEU A 502 -9.26 -15.20 17.78
N GLN A 503 -9.84 -15.52 18.93
CA GLN A 503 -11.13 -16.23 19.00
C GLN A 503 -12.15 -15.39 19.76
N GLU A 504 -13.30 -15.15 19.12
CA GLU A 504 -14.46 -14.54 19.76
C GLU A 504 -15.23 -15.57 20.58
N TYR A 505 -15.86 -15.11 21.66
CA TYR A 505 -16.69 -15.95 22.53
C TYR A 505 -17.99 -15.23 22.93
N THR A 506 -18.92 -16.00 23.49
CA THR A 506 -20.20 -15.50 24.03
C THR A 506 -20.11 -15.45 25.54
N MET A 507 -20.48 -14.32 26.13
CA MET A 507 -20.65 -14.19 27.57
C MET A 507 -22.14 -14.20 27.90
N GLU A 508 -22.52 -15.14 28.76
CA GLU A 508 -23.89 -15.28 29.23
C GLU A 508 -24.25 -14.25 30.29
N GLU A 509 -25.53 -13.86 30.31
CA GLU A 509 -26.05 -12.92 31.29
C GLU A 509 -25.90 -13.45 32.73
N CYS A 510 -25.57 -12.57 33.66
CA CYS A 510 -25.42 -12.91 35.06
C CYS A 510 -26.73 -13.44 35.68
N SER A 511 -26.59 -14.36 36.65
CA SER A 511 -27.74 -14.89 37.38
C SER A 511 -28.47 -13.80 38.16
N SER A 512 -29.77 -14.02 38.42
CA SER A 512 -30.59 -13.12 39.24
C SER A 512 -30.03 -12.89 40.64
N GLU A 513 -29.34 -13.87 41.22
CA GLU A 513 -28.64 -13.76 42.51
C GLU A 513 -27.44 -12.81 42.45
N ASN A 514 -26.61 -12.90 41.39
CA ASN A 514 -25.46 -12.02 41.18
C ASN A 514 -25.89 -10.58 40.87
N ARG A 515 -27.00 -10.42 40.13
CA ARG A 515 -27.63 -9.13 39.87
C ARG A 515 -28.13 -8.47 41.16
N ALA A 516 -28.74 -9.24 42.06
CA ALA A 516 -29.20 -8.74 43.36
C ALA A 516 -28.05 -8.27 44.29
N ARG A 517 -26.82 -8.78 44.06
CA ARG A 517 -25.60 -8.39 44.80
C ARG A 517 -24.76 -7.32 44.09
N ASN A 518 -25.24 -6.75 42.97
CA ASN A 518 -24.47 -5.83 42.12
C ASN A 518 -23.11 -6.41 41.67
N TYR A 519 -23.06 -7.71 41.42
CA TYR A 519 -21.82 -8.43 41.08
C TYR A 519 -21.97 -9.19 39.75
N CYS A 520 -22.12 -8.45 38.65
CA CYS A 520 -22.22 -8.99 37.29
C CYS A 520 -20.93 -8.73 36.51
N VAL A 521 -19.88 -9.48 36.86
CA VAL A 521 -18.58 -9.46 36.17
C VAL A 521 -18.21 -10.88 35.77
N ASP A 522 -18.01 -11.10 34.47
CA ASP A 522 -17.39 -12.31 33.94
C ASP A 522 -15.87 -12.11 33.86
N VAL A 523 -15.11 -13.07 34.40
CA VAL A 523 -13.65 -13.03 34.50
C VAL A 523 -13.07 -14.21 33.73
N LYS A 524 -12.23 -13.93 32.74
CA LYS A 524 -11.47 -14.94 32.01
C LYS A 524 -9.99 -14.79 32.33
N GLU A 525 -9.34 -15.90 32.64
CA GLU A 525 -7.91 -15.95 32.96
C GLU A 525 -7.20 -16.94 32.03
N THR A 526 -6.01 -16.58 31.55
CA THR A 526 -5.14 -17.51 30.82
C THR A 526 -3.68 -17.26 31.18
N LYS A 527 -2.89 -18.33 31.22
CA LYS A 527 -1.44 -18.27 31.42
C LYS A 527 -0.71 -18.49 30.11
N GLU A 528 0.20 -17.58 29.79
CA GLU A 528 1.00 -17.61 28.57
C GLU A 528 2.48 -17.41 28.90
N VAL A 529 3.35 -18.15 28.22
CA VAL A 529 4.80 -18.10 28.46
C VAL A 529 5.44 -17.07 27.53
N VAL A 530 6.27 -16.19 28.07
CA VAL A 530 7.09 -15.26 27.30
C VAL A 530 8.40 -15.97 26.90
N PRO A 531 8.65 -16.29 25.62
CA PRO A 531 9.85 -17.01 25.21
C PRO A 531 11.14 -16.21 25.48
N HIS A 532 11.11 -14.90 25.23
CA HIS A 532 12.23 -13.99 25.47
C HIS A 532 11.77 -12.81 26.34
N GLY A 533 12.27 -12.77 27.57
CA GLY A 533 12.03 -11.73 28.54
C GLY A 533 12.84 -10.46 28.28
N GLY A 534 12.57 -9.44 29.08
CA GLY A 534 13.11 -8.10 28.93
C GLY A 534 12.28 -7.07 29.69
N ASP A 535 12.43 -5.81 29.33
CA ASP A 535 11.66 -4.69 29.88
C ASP A 535 10.33 -4.56 29.12
N ILE A 536 9.20 -4.64 29.81
CA ILE A 536 7.93 -4.22 29.19
C ILE A 536 8.04 -2.70 28.99
N VAL A 537 7.86 -2.22 27.76
CA VAL A 537 7.94 -0.78 27.41
C VAL A 537 6.60 -0.21 26.97
N TYR A 538 5.69 -1.08 26.56
CA TYR A 538 4.30 -0.73 26.25
C TYR A 538 3.40 -1.94 26.45
N ALA A 539 2.19 -1.69 26.92
CA ALA A 539 1.15 -2.70 26.94
C ALA A 539 -0.24 -2.07 26.76
N VAL A 540 -1.10 -2.69 25.96
CA VAL A 540 -2.49 -2.25 25.77
C VAL A 540 -3.40 -3.45 25.60
N ALA A 541 -4.61 -3.39 26.12
CA ALA A 541 -5.62 -4.41 25.88
C ALA A 541 -6.57 -4.01 24.75
N HIS A 542 -7.22 -5.00 24.17
CA HIS A 542 -8.33 -4.86 23.25
C HIS A 542 -9.55 -5.52 23.87
N GLN A 543 -10.64 -4.76 23.99
CA GLN A 543 -11.93 -5.24 24.49
C GLN A 543 -13.08 -4.62 23.68
N HIS A 544 -14.14 -5.39 23.51
CA HIS A 544 -15.39 -4.96 22.89
C HIS A 544 -16.32 -4.32 23.92
N ARG A 545 -17.51 -3.91 23.46
CA ARG A 545 -18.55 -3.33 24.32
C ARG A 545 -18.89 -4.29 25.47
N GLY A 546 -18.88 -3.75 26.70
CA GLY A 546 -19.06 -4.52 27.93
C GLY A 546 -17.75 -4.75 28.68
N GLY A 547 -16.58 -4.48 28.08
CA GLY A 547 -15.30 -4.58 28.77
C GLY A 547 -15.25 -3.68 30.01
N ILE A 548 -14.70 -4.19 31.10
CA ILE A 548 -14.45 -3.46 32.36
C ILE A 548 -12.96 -3.15 32.50
N GLY A 549 -12.13 -4.08 32.07
CA GLY A 549 -10.68 -3.91 32.02
C GLY A 549 -9.97 -5.24 31.86
N TYR A 550 -8.66 -5.13 31.64
CA TYR A 550 -7.76 -6.24 31.44
C TYR A 550 -6.51 -6.01 32.26
N SER A 551 -6.03 -7.04 32.96
CA SER A 551 -4.82 -6.98 33.77
C SER A 551 -3.83 -8.08 33.38
N LEU A 552 -2.54 -7.76 33.47
CA LEU A 552 -1.42 -8.65 33.20
C LEU A 552 -0.59 -8.80 34.48
N TYR A 553 -0.36 -10.04 34.90
CA TYR A 553 0.39 -10.37 36.11
C TYR A 553 1.62 -11.23 35.79
N GLY A 554 2.70 -10.99 36.53
CA GLY A 554 3.89 -11.84 36.52
C GLY A 554 3.64 -13.18 37.21
N GLN A 555 4.58 -14.10 37.06
CA GLN A 555 4.46 -15.45 37.64
C GLN A 555 4.40 -15.42 39.18
N ASP A 556 4.96 -14.39 39.80
CA ASP A 556 4.95 -14.13 41.24
C ASP A 556 3.70 -13.36 41.71
N GLY A 557 2.74 -13.10 40.83
CA GLY A 557 1.50 -12.39 41.13
C GLY A 557 1.61 -10.87 41.11
N ARG A 558 2.78 -10.29 40.77
CA ARG A 558 2.92 -8.84 40.64
C ARG A 558 2.11 -8.32 39.46
N LEU A 559 1.38 -7.22 39.64
CA LEU A 559 0.72 -6.54 38.52
C LEU A 559 1.79 -5.90 37.63
N LEU A 560 1.85 -6.32 36.36
CA LEU A 560 2.77 -5.77 35.37
C LEU A 560 2.15 -4.57 34.66
N CYS A 561 0.91 -4.71 34.19
CA CYS A 561 0.15 -3.64 33.53
C CYS A 561 -1.36 -3.89 33.66
N ALA A 562 -2.14 -2.81 33.60
CA ALA A 562 -3.60 -2.87 33.48
C ALA A 562 -4.07 -1.88 32.40
N SER A 563 -5.07 -2.29 31.63
CA SER A 563 -5.65 -1.52 30.53
C SER A 563 -7.17 -1.53 30.68
N LYS A 564 -7.79 -0.34 30.60
CA LYS A 564 -9.23 -0.14 30.81
C LYS A 564 -9.86 0.49 29.56
N PRO A 565 -11.06 0.07 29.16
CA PRO A 565 -11.80 0.72 28.09
C PRO A 565 -12.21 2.14 28.48
N ILE A 566 -12.11 3.03 27.50
CA ILE A 566 -12.59 4.40 27.54
C ILE A 566 -13.90 4.41 26.77
N TYR A 567 -14.99 4.69 27.46
CA TYR A 567 -16.32 4.77 26.85
C TYR A 567 -16.63 6.21 26.47
N GLY A 568 -17.18 6.39 25.26
CA GLY A 568 -17.70 7.67 24.83
C GLY A 568 -18.89 8.11 25.69
N THR A 569 -19.12 9.42 25.74
CA THR A 569 -20.17 10.05 26.56
C THR A 569 -21.08 10.99 25.75
N GLY A 570 -20.74 11.27 24.49
CA GLY A 570 -21.42 12.22 23.62
C GLY A 570 -21.96 11.59 22.32
N GLN A 571 -22.26 12.44 21.35
CA GLN A 571 -22.67 12.02 20.00
C GLN A 571 -21.65 12.41 18.92
N GLU A 572 -20.54 13.00 19.34
CA GLU A 572 -19.45 13.43 18.47
C GLU A 572 -18.62 12.21 18.01
N ILE A 573 -18.03 12.34 16.82
CA ILE A 573 -17.16 11.32 16.23
C ILE A 573 -15.99 11.05 17.19
N GLY A 574 -15.80 9.78 17.58
CA GLY A 574 -14.76 9.36 18.52
C GLY A 574 -15.10 9.58 20.00
N ASN A 575 -16.32 9.98 20.34
CA ASN A 575 -16.84 10.09 21.71
C ASN A 575 -18.26 9.51 21.85
N GLU A 576 -18.61 8.53 21.03
CA GLU A 576 -19.97 8.00 20.93
C GLU A 576 -20.41 7.29 22.22
N ALA A 577 -21.51 7.77 22.80
CA ALA A 577 -22.05 7.29 24.05
C ALA A 577 -22.29 5.78 24.02
N SER A 578 -21.77 5.06 25.03
CA SER A 578 -21.88 3.61 25.18
C SER A 578 -21.03 2.75 24.22
N TYR A 579 -20.17 3.37 23.40
CA TYR A 579 -19.15 2.69 22.59
C TYR A 579 -17.79 2.76 23.27
N VAL A 580 -16.97 1.73 23.08
CA VAL A 580 -15.55 1.78 23.45
C VAL A 580 -14.85 2.61 22.39
N VAL A 581 -14.40 3.81 22.76
CA VAL A 581 -13.74 4.78 21.85
C VAL A 581 -12.22 4.79 22.04
N GLY A 582 -11.70 4.07 23.03
CA GLY A 582 -10.28 3.90 23.26
C GLY A 582 -9.98 2.91 24.38
N MET A 583 -8.70 2.62 24.59
CA MET A 583 -8.20 1.78 25.68
C MET A 583 -7.05 2.50 26.37
N SER A 584 -6.99 2.44 27.70
CA SER A 584 -5.86 3.01 28.44
C SER A 584 -4.61 2.18 28.19
N THR A 585 -3.49 2.83 27.93
CA THR A 585 -2.20 2.20 27.64
C THR A 585 -1.29 2.23 28.85
N CYS A 586 -0.50 1.18 29.02
CA CYS A 586 0.56 1.10 30.02
C CYS A 586 1.90 1.47 29.36
N TYR A 587 2.58 2.49 29.89
CA TYR A 587 3.92 2.91 29.47
C TYR A 587 4.85 2.93 30.70
N PRO A 588 5.27 1.75 31.20
CA PRO A 588 6.17 1.69 32.34
C PRO A 588 7.54 2.30 31.99
N PRO A 589 8.19 3.02 32.93
CA PRO A 589 9.55 3.49 32.71
C PRO A 589 10.52 2.31 32.46
N PRO A 590 11.55 2.47 31.61
CA PRO A 590 12.53 1.41 31.36
C PRO A 590 13.12 0.83 32.65
N GLY A 591 13.27 -0.50 32.72
CA GLY A 591 13.78 -1.24 33.89
C GLY A 591 12.80 -1.39 35.08
N THR A 592 11.60 -0.79 35.04
CA THR A 592 10.65 -0.85 36.18
C THR A 592 9.75 -2.09 36.15
N VAL A 593 9.37 -2.55 34.96
CA VAL A 593 8.54 -3.73 34.76
C VAL A 593 9.30 -4.71 33.87
N THR A 594 9.78 -5.80 34.48
CA THR A 594 10.61 -6.80 33.81
C THR A 594 9.94 -8.16 33.80
N VAL A 595 10.20 -8.94 32.75
CA VAL A 595 9.79 -10.33 32.60
C VAL A 595 11.00 -11.17 32.22
N ARG A 596 11.11 -12.40 32.73
CA ARG A 596 12.23 -13.31 32.46
C ARG A 596 11.98 -14.18 31.25
N ASN A 597 13.04 -14.69 30.64
CA ASN A 597 12.94 -15.74 29.60
C ASN A 597 12.18 -16.94 30.17
N GLY A 598 11.12 -17.36 29.47
CA GLY A 598 10.25 -18.45 29.89
C GLY A 598 9.32 -18.13 31.06
N GLU A 599 9.20 -16.86 31.49
CA GLU A 599 8.26 -16.49 32.56
C GLU A 599 6.81 -16.65 32.09
N ALA A 600 6.00 -17.34 32.90
CA ALA A 600 4.56 -17.49 32.65
C ALA A 600 3.81 -16.27 33.19
N LEU A 601 3.17 -15.53 32.28
CA LEU A 601 2.33 -14.39 32.61
C LEU A 601 0.87 -14.81 32.68
N THR A 602 0.15 -14.26 33.65
CA THR A 602 -1.29 -14.47 33.81
C THR A 602 -2.02 -13.24 33.27
N VAL A 603 -2.93 -13.43 32.33
CA VAL A 603 -3.73 -12.35 31.75
C VAL A 603 -5.19 -12.54 32.16
N VAL A 604 -5.81 -11.49 32.69
CA VAL A 604 -7.15 -11.50 33.29
C VAL A 604 -8.03 -10.46 32.60
N SER A 605 -9.03 -10.91 31.84
CA SER A 605 -10.02 -10.08 31.15
C SER A 605 -11.32 -10.04 31.95
N ASN A 606 -11.76 -8.83 32.32
CA ASN A 606 -13.01 -8.59 33.03
C ASN A 606 -14.03 -7.93 32.10
N TYR A 607 -15.23 -8.47 32.07
CA TYR A 607 -16.36 -7.97 31.30
C TYR A 607 -17.60 -7.86 32.19
N SER A 608 -18.43 -6.85 31.91
CA SER A 608 -19.79 -6.81 32.44
C SER A 608 -20.61 -7.86 31.71
N ASN A 609 -21.29 -8.69 32.48
CA ASN A 609 -22.30 -9.62 31.97
C ASN A 609 -23.68 -9.28 32.53
N GLU A 610 -23.95 -7.99 32.82
CA GLU A 610 -25.28 -7.51 33.16
C GLU A 610 -26.32 -7.82 32.08
N ARG A 611 -25.88 -8.09 30.85
CA ARG A 611 -26.66 -8.67 29.77
C ARG A 611 -25.76 -9.62 28.99
N GLN A 612 -26.37 -10.47 28.17
CA GLN A 612 -25.61 -11.32 27.26
C GLN A 612 -24.85 -10.48 26.23
N HIS A 613 -23.62 -10.88 25.94
CA HIS A 613 -22.76 -10.29 24.92
C HIS A 613 -22.24 -11.39 23.99
N THR A 614 -22.40 -11.24 22.67
CA THR A 614 -21.88 -12.16 21.65
C THR A 614 -20.74 -11.50 20.88
N GLY A 615 -19.81 -12.31 20.37
CA GLY A 615 -18.69 -11.82 19.56
C GLY A 615 -17.71 -10.96 20.36
N VAL A 616 -17.53 -11.24 21.66
CA VAL A 616 -16.56 -10.50 22.48
C VAL A 616 -15.19 -11.13 22.37
N MET A 617 -14.17 -10.29 22.55
CA MET A 617 -12.79 -10.66 22.36
C MET A 617 -11.94 -9.98 23.43
N GLY A 618 -10.94 -10.68 23.94
CA GLY A 618 -10.01 -10.13 24.91
C GLY A 618 -8.58 -10.46 24.54
N HIS A 619 -7.82 -9.46 24.08
CA HIS A 619 -6.37 -9.58 23.88
C HIS A 619 -5.58 -8.54 24.66
N PHE A 620 -4.36 -8.90 25.03
CA PHE A 620 -3.38 -8.00 25.62
C PHE A 620 -2.12 -8.00 24.77
N TYR A 621 -1.80 -6.84 24.22
CA TYR A 621 -0.60 -6.58 23.44
C TYR A 621 0.49 -6.08 24.38
N ILE A 622 1.67 -6.69 24.33
CA ILE A 622 2.84 -6.20 25.06
C ILE A 622 4.04 -6.05 24.13
N LEU A 623 4.81 -4.99 24.34
CA LEU A 623 6.13 -4.80 23.75
C LEU A 623 7.19 -4.99 24.83
N VAL A 624 8.14 -5.89 24.56
CA VAL A 624 9.23 -6.27 25.47
C VAL A 624 10.56 -5.94 24.81
N ALA A 625 11.30 -5.00 25.38
CA ALA A 625 12.63 -4.60 24.93
C ALA A 625 13.72 -5.50 25.53
N ASP A 626 14.70 -5.91 24.72
CA ASP A 626 15.82 -6.73 25.19
C ASP A 626 16.72 -6.01 26.19
N GLN A 627 17.09 -6.72 27.26
CA GLN A 627 18.16 -6.27 28.16
C GLN A 627 19.53 -6.74 27.62
N GLU A 628 20.08 -6.07 26.60
CA GLU A 628 21.53 -6.18 26.39
C GLU A 628 22.25 -5.41 27.51
N ARG A 629 22.82 -6.16 28.46
CA ARG A 629 23.69 -5.64 29.53
C ARG A 629 24.93 -4.97 28.91
N ASN A 630 24.82 -3.69 28.52
CA ASN A 630 25.91 -2.68 28.54
C ASN A 630 25.60 -1.35 27.82
N LYS A 631 24.37 -1.07 27.38
CA LYS A 631 24.01 0.28 26.91
C LYS A 631 23.13 0.99 27.93
N LYS A 632 23.57 2.16 28.41
CA LYS A 632 22.72 3.05 29.22
C LYS A 632 21.49 3.43 28.39
N PRO A 633 20.27 3.24 28.89
CA PRO A 633 19.07 3.59 28.14
C PRO A 633 19.03 5.10 27.95
N SER A 634 18.99 5.56 26.70
CA SER A 634 18.67 6.94 26.38
C SER A 634 17.16 7.14 26.61
N SER A 635 16.83 8.08 27.47
CA SER A 635 15.44 8.39 27.86
C SER A 635 14.71 9.06 26.70
N ARG A 636 14.04 8.28 25.84
CA ARG A 636 13.00 8.77 24.94
C ARG A 636 11.84 7.79 24.93
N CYS A 637 10.73 8.22 25.55
CA CYS A 637 9.51 7.45 25.68
C CYS A 637 8.90 7.13 24.31
N PHE A 638 8.43 5.89 24.18
CA PHE A 638 7.58 5.42 23.10
C PHE A 638 6.18 6.04 23.21
N SER A 639 5.59 6.46 22.09
CA SER A 639 4.17 6.80 22.00
C SER A 639 3.63 6.19 20.71
N LEU A 640 2.78 5.18 20.84
CA LEU A 640 1.94 4.69 19.75
C LEU A 640 0.58 5.36 19.90
N GLN A 641 0.33 6.41 19.13
CA GLN A 641 -1.04 6.93 18.94
C GLN A 641 -1.60 6.32 17.66
N VAL A 642 -2.49 5.35 17.81
CA VAL A 642 -3.40 4.95 16.73
C VAL A 642 -4.67 5.78 16.92
N SER A 643 -4.86 6.81 16.09
CA SER A 643 -6.16 7.46 15.94
C SER A 643 -6.85 6.86 14.71
N CYS A 644 -8.03 6.28 14.91
CA CYS A 644 -8.91 5.87 13.83
C CYS A 644 -9.93 6.97 13.61
N GLU A 645 -9.85 7.66 12.48
CA GLU A 645 -10.90 8.58 12.04
C GLU A 645 -11.73 7.91 10.94
N LEU A 646 -13.04 7.90 11.13
CA LEU A 646 -14.00 7.58 10.08
C LEU A 646 -14.10 8.76 9.13
N ALA A 647 -13.47 8.66 7.96
CA ALA A 647 -13.65 9.63 6.89
C ALA A 647 -14.83 9.21 6.00
N SER A 648 -15.90 10.02 5.99
CA SER A 648 -16.92 9.97 4.93
C SER A 648 -16.46 10.84 3.76
N ILE A 649 -16.56 10.34 2.52
CA ILE A 649 -16.52 11.15 1.30
C ILE A 649 -17.95 11.46 0.89
#